data_AF-A0A8X7XDB1-F1
#
_entry.id   AF-A0A8X7XDB1-F1
#
_cell.length_a   1.000
_cell.length_b   1.000
_cell.length_c   1.000
_cell.angle_alpha   90.00
_cell.angle_beta   90.00
_cell.angle_gamma   90.00
#
_symmetry.space_group_name_H-M   'P 1'
#
loop_
_entity.id
_entity.type
_entity.pdbx_description
1 polymer ?
#
loop_
_entity_poly.entity_id
_entity_poly.type
_entity_poly.pdbx_seq_one_letter_code
_entity_poly.pdbx_strand_id
1 'polypeptide(L)'
;MKFCSLLGYVLCVLVFAAPSLGQYEKYSFRSFPRHELMPLDSAYKYALDQYTNENWKESVEYLEVSLRLYRLLKDSEAFCNLNCSIVRLDDEAKFEDFPELNFFGNVMKRAQCLKRCKQGLPAFRQTQPSRDTLDEFERREPYKFLQYAYFRSDNLAKAVSAAHTFMLKHPNDEMMQRNMAYYKSLPGAEDHMNDLETKSYEATVRAYNGENYRTSISDMELALPSFFKAYDECLAACEGSREIRDFKDFFPSIADHVIHVLRCKVKCEDELRPVVGGFVVEKFVATMYHYLQFAYYKLNDMKNAAPCVASYMLFDPDDEVMKQNMVYYQYHKEKWGLADTDFQPRAEAVRYHNQTTMQMKLLKFAQTRLDDNDEVFCTNDEAPINKKLPKELLLRIFSYLDVVTLCRCAQVSKAWNILALDGSNWQKIDLFNFQTDIEGRVVENISKRCGGFLRQLSLRGCLSVGDASMKTFAQNCKNIESLNLNGCTKITDRWAVQVDRRRPPPSLYLLLLTAAHFLHHSEGCHHLENLNISWCDQITKDGIEALVRGCPGLQALFLRGCTQLDDDALKHIQKHCPELLTINLQSCTISDEGLVSLCRGCHKLQILCVSGCSSITDASLTALGLNCPRLKILEAARCSHLTDAGFTILARSLSHCELITDDGIRHLSNSTCGHERLQVVELDNCPLITDVTLEHLKNCHNLERIELYDCQQVTRAGIKRIRVRVCWAACSLWGALGPL
;
A
#
# COMPACT_ATOMS: atom_id res chain seq x y z
N MET A 1 -42.32 -47.82 -55.43
CA MET A 1 -41.40 -48.87 -55.95
C MET A 1 -40.20 -48.88 -55.00
N LYS A 2 -39.77 -50.01 -54.42
CA LYS A 2 -38.89 -51.05 -55.00
C LYS A 2 -37.64 -50.46 -55.69
N PHE A 3 -36.40 -50.87 -55.38
CA PHE A 3 -35.83 -51.65 -54.26
C PHE A 3 -34.28 -51.48 -54.26
N CYS A 4 -33.56 -52.18 -53.38
CA CYS A 4 -32.08 -52.24 -53.23
C CYS A 4 -31.42 -51.06 -52.48
N SER A 5 -30.53 -51.18 -51.48
CA SER A 5 -29.57 -52.23 -51.02
C SER A 5 -28.23 -52.26 -51.78
N LEU A 6 -27.06 -52.45 -51.17
CA LEU A 6 -26.69 -52.73 -49.76
C LEU A 6 -25.19 -52.35 -49.53
N LEU A 7 -24.67 -52.60 -48.31
CA LEU A 7 -23.24 -52.69 -47.91
C LEU A 7 -22.47 -51.37 -47.75
N GLY A 8 -22.16 -51.05 -46.49
CA GLY A 8 -21.36 -49.89 -46.05
C GLY A 8 -21.38 -49.73 -44.52
N TYR A 9 -21.32 -50.84 -43.79
CA TYR A 9 -21.61 -50.90 -42.35
C TYR A 9 -20.33 -50.78 -41.49
N VAL A 10 -20.50 -50.28 -40.26
CA VAL A 10 -19.50 -50.20 -39.17
C VAL A 10 -18.32 -49.24 -39.40
N LEU A 11 -18.50 -48.01 -38.94
CA LEU A 11 -17.51 -47.39 -38.04
C LEU A 11 -18.22 -46.41 -37.08
N CYS A 12 -18.73 -46.94 -35.97
CA CYS A 12 -19.37 -46.15 -34.92
C CYS A 12 -18.33 -45.35 -34.12
N VAL A 13 -17.95 -44.18 -34.61
CA VAL A 13 -17.33 -43.17 -33.75
C VAL A 13 -18.44 -42.56 -32.89
N LEU A 14 -18.54 -43.02 -31.64
CA LEU A 14 -19.33 -42.36 -30.60
C LEU A 14 -18.66 -41.02 -30.27
N VAL A 15 -18.94 -40.00 -31.09
CA VAL A 15 -18.69 -38.61 -30.72
C VAL A 15 -19.68 -38.24 -29.63
N PHE A 16 -19.36 -38.62 -28.40
CA PHE A 16 -19.89 -37.93 -27.23
C PHE A 16 -19.50 -36.45 -27.38
N ALA A 17 -20.46 -35.61 -27.73
CA ALA A 17 -20.35 -34.18 -27.50
C ALA A 17 -20.14 -34.02 -25.99
N ALA A 18 -18.90 -33.77 -25.59
CA ALA A 18 -18.58 -33.54 -24.19
C ALA A 18 -19.40 -32.33 -23.70
N PRO A 19 -19.97 -32.37 -22.48
CA PRO A 19 -20.59 -31.18 -21.92
C PRO A 19 -19.56 -30.04 -21.92
N SER A 20 -19.99 -28.85 -22.35
CA SER A 20 -19.16 -27.65 -22.49
C SER A 20 -18.85 -27.05 -21.12
N LEU A 21 -18.08 -27.80 -20.35
CA LEU A 21 -17.43 -27.39 -19.10
C LEU A 21 -16.37 -26.34 -19.42
N GLY A 22 -16.31 -25.26 -18.64
CA GLY A 22 -15.35 -24.18 -18.82
C GLY A 22 -13.90 -24.67 -18.84
N GLN A 23 -13.02 -24.00 -19.59
CA GLN A 23 -11.64 -24.47 -19.88
C GLN A 23 -10.83 -24.83 -18.63
N TYR A 24 -11.15 -24.19 -17.49
CA TYR A 24 -10.43 -24.33 -16.22
C TYR A 24 -11.16 -25.21 -15.18
N GLU A 25 -12.20 -25.96 -15.55
CA GLU A 25 -13.02 -26.76 -14.60
C GLU A 25 -12.43 -28.13 -14.23
N LYS A 26 -11.38 -28.58 -14.90
CA LYS A 26 -10.79 -29.92 -14.69
C LYS A 26 -9.76 -29.94 -13.56
N TYR A 27 -10.19 -29.62 -12.34
CA TYR A 27 -9.38 -29.74 -11.12
C TYR A 27 -10.19 -30.27 -9.93
N SER A 28 -9.50 -30.53 -8.81
CA SER A 28 -10.11 -31.05 -7.58
C SER A 28 -9.58 -30.30 -6.37
N PHE A 29 -10.49 -29.81 -5.51
CA PHE A 29 -10.15 -29.08 -4.28
C PHE A 29 -9.26 -29.87 -3.31
N ARG A 30 -9.24 -31.21 -3.41
CA ARG A 30 -8.43 -32.09 -2.55
C ARG A 30 -7.12 -32.53 -3.20
N SER A 31 -6.97 -32.32 -4.52
CA SER A 31 -5.84 -32.82 -5.31
C SER A 31 -5.46 -31.88 -6.45
N PHE A 32 -5.35 -30.58 -6.14
CA PHE A 32 -4.82 -29.58 -7.05
C PHE A 32 -3.35 -29.87 -7.39
N PRO A 33 -2.85 -29.60 -8.62
CA PRO A 33 -1.47 -29.88 -9.00
C PRO A 33 -0.47 -29.15 -8.10
N ARG A 34 0.44 -29.90 -7.44
CA ARG A 34 1.39 -29.33 -6.49
C ARG A 34 2.39 -28.35 -7.10
N HIS A 35 2.65 -28.43 -8.40
CA HIS A 35 3.56 -27.52 -9.12
C HIS A 35 2.89 -26.20 -9.52
N GLU A 36 1.56 -26.17 -9.65
CA GLU A 36 0.80 -24.93 -9.90
C GLU A 36 0.44 -24.18 -8.60
N LEU A 37 0.58 -24.82 -7.43
CA LEU A 37 0.09 -24.30 -6.16
C LEU A 37 1.04 -23.25 -5.55
N MET A 38 0.76 -21.98 -5.86
CA MET A 38 1.49 -20.81 -5.38
C MET A 38 0.51 -19.65 -5.03
N PRO A 39 0.96 -18.52 -4.45
CA PRO A 39 0.09 -17.37 -4.22
C PRO A 39 -0.45 -16.77 -5.53
N LEU A 40 -1.73 -16.42 -5.55
CA LEU A 40 -2.40 -15.85 -6.73
C LEU A 40 -1.73 -14.54 -7.18
N ASP A 41 -1.48 -13.60 -6.25
CA ASP A 41 -0.76 -12.35 -6.52
C ASP A 41 0.61 -12.59 -7.17
N SER A 42 1.35 -13.62 -6.74
CA SER A 42 2.67 -13.94 -7.28
C SER A 42 2.58 -14.52 -8.68
N ALA A 43 1.65 -15.46 -8.91
CA ALA A 43 1.41 -16.03 -10.25
C ALA A 43 0.98 -14.94 -11.24
N TYR A 44 0.04 -14.08 -10.85
CA TYR A 44 -0.51 -13.04 -11.73
C TYR A 44 0.51 -11.94 -12.04
N LYS A 45 1.22 -11.41 -11.03
CA LYS A 45 2.26 -10.38 -11.24
C LYS A 45 3.39 -10.90 -12.13
N TYR A 46 3.86 -12.13 -11.89
CA TYR A 46 4.85 -12.76 -12.76
C TYR A 46 4.35 -12.92 -14.21
N ALA A 47 3.07 -13.28 -14.40
CA ALA A 47 2.50 -13.39 -15.74
C ALA A 47 2.44 -12.05 -16.50
N LEU A 48 2.20 -10.95 -15.78
CA LEU A 48 2.23 -9.59 -16.32
C LEU A 48 3.66 -9.10 -16.56
N ASP A 49 4.62 -9.41 -15.68
CA ASP A 49 6.05 -9.15 -15.91
C ASP A 49 6.51 -9.83 -17.20
N GLN A 50 6.18 -11.12 -17.39
CA GLN A 50 6.48 -11.84 -18.64
C GLN A 50 5.71 -11.31 -19.85
N TYR A 51 4.51 -10.74 -19.67
CA TYR A 51 3.79 -10.05 -20.74
C TYR A 51 4.56 -8.80 -21.21
N THR A 52 5.08 -7.99 -20.28
CA THR A 52 5.85 -6.79 -20.62
C THR A 52 7.22 -7.10 -21.24
N ASN A 53 7.80 -8.26 -20.93
CA ASN A 53 9.05 -8.75 -21.53
C ASN A 53 8.85 -9.49 -22.88
N GLU A 54 7.64 -9.47 -23.46
CA GLU A 54 7.25 -10.21 -24.67
C GLU A 54 7.43 -11.75 -24.60
N ASN A 55 7.49 -12.33 -23.39
CA ASN A 55 7.62 -13.78 -23.15
C ASN A 55 6.25 -14.47 -23.19
N TRP A 56 5.59 -14.42 -24.36
CA TRP A 56 4.18 -14.78 -24.55
C TRP A 56 3.77 -16.15 -24.02
N LYS A 57 4.60 -17.19 -24.19
CA LYS A 57 4.30 -18.55 -23.75
C LYS A 57 4.22 -18.69 -22.23
N GLU A 58 5.18 -18.08 -21.54
CA GLU A 58 5.25 -18.12 -20.07
C GLU A 58 4.20 -17.20 -19.45
N SER A 59 3.94 -16.03 -20.07
CA SER A 59 2.82 -15.17 -19.70
C SER A 59 1.48 -15.89 -19.82
N VAL A 60 1.23 -16.62 -20.93
CA VAL A 60 0.04 -17.48 -21.07
C VAL A 60 -0.04 -18.54 -19.98
N GLU A 61 1.05 -19.26 -19.71
CA GLU A 61 1.08 -20.33 -18.71
C GLU A 61 0.70 -19.82 -17.31
N TYR A 62 1.35 -18.74 -16.85
CA TYR A 62 1.07 -18.16 -15.53
C TYR A 62 -0.28 -17.42 -15.48
N LEU A 63 -0.79 -16.84 -16.58
CA LEU A 63 -2.16 -16.32 -16.64
C LEU A 63 -3.18 -17.47 -16.51
N GLU A 64 -3.02 -18.59 -17.23
CA GLU A 64 -3.90 -19.76 -17.08
C GLU A 64 -3.82 -20.37 -15.67
N VAL A 65 -2.64 -20.43 -15.05
CA VAL A 65 -2.44 -20.89 -13.66
C VAL A 65 -3.13 -19.94 -12.68
N SER A 66 -3.00 -18.63 -12.87
CA SER A 66 -3.63 -17.62 -12.00
C SER A 66 -5.17 -17.75 -12.02
N LEU A 67 -5.79 -17.98 -13.18
CA LEU A 67 -7.23 -18.26 -13.28
C LEU A 67 -7.63 -19.54 -12.53
N ARG A 68 -6.82 -20.61 -12.60
CA ARG A 68 -7.03 -21.83 -11.81
C ARG A 68 -6.90 -21.61 -10.31
N LEU A 69 -5.93 -20.80 -9.86
CA LEU A 69 -5.71 -20.45 -8.45
C LEU A 69 -6.82 -19.57 -7.87
N TYR A 70 -7.29 -18.58 -8.63
CA TYR A 70 -8.44 -17.74 -8.26
C TYR A 70 -9.72 -18.57 -8.10
N ARG A 71 -10.00 -19.45 -9.07
CA ARG A 71 -11.16 -20.35 -9.01
C ARG A 71 -11.05 -21.35 -7.85
N LEU A 72 -9.85 -21.95 -7.65
CA LEU A 72 -9.55 -22.81 -6.50
C LEU A 72 -9.84 -22.12 -5.16
N LEU A 73 -9.57 -20.82 -5.02
CA LEU A 73 -9.89 -20.05 -3.82
C LEU A 73 -11.40 -19.87 -3.66
N LYS A 74 -12.10 -19.27 -4.64
CA LYS A 74 -13.55 -19.01 -4.59
C LYS A 74 -14.35 -20.29 -4.30
N ASP A 75 -14.05 -21.37 -5.03
CA ASP A 75 -14.76 -22.66 -4.87
C ASP A 75 -14.44 -23.32 -3.52
N SER A 76 -13.22 -23.17 -2.99
CA SER A 76 -12.85 -23.65 -1.64
C SER A 76 -13.52 -22.86 -0.52
N GLU A 77 -13.76 -21.55 -0.72
CA GLU A 77 -14.53 -20.72 0.21
C GLU A 77 -16.00 -21.10 0.18
N ALA A 78 -16.61 -21.23 -1.01
CA ALA A 78 -17.97 -21.73 -1.17
C ALA A 78 -18.17 -23.09 -0.47
N PHE A 79 -17.29 -24.05 -0.73
CA PHE A 79 -17.34 -25.38 -0.10
C PHE A 79 -17.33 -25.31 1.43
N CYS A 80 -16.45 -24.52 2.04
CA CYS A 80 -16.41 -24.42 3.50
C CYS A 80 -17.59 -23.62 4.08
N ASN A 81 -17.99 -22.52 3.43
CA ASN A 81 -19.06 -21.65 3.91
C ASN A 81 -20.45 -22.33 3.82
N LEU A 82 -20.69 -23.14 2.77
CA LEU A 82 -21.87 -24.00 2.67
C LEU A 82 -21.89 -25.09 3.76
N ASN A 83 -20.85 -25.92 3.86
CA ASN A 83 -20.80 -27.02 4.83
C ASN A 83 -20.90 -26.54 6.29
N CYS A 84 -20.39 -25.35 6.60
CA CYS A 84 -20.47 -24.74 7.93
C CYS A 84 -21.69 -23.82 8.14
N SER A 85 -22.63 -23.71 7.19
CA SER A 85 -23.84 -22.86 7.35
C SER A 85 -24.88 -23.43 8.33
N ILE A 86 -24.99 -24.77 8.38
CA ILE A 86 -25.98 -25.52 9.16
C ILE A 86 -25.56 -25.71 10.63
N VAL A 87 -24.29 -25.48 10.96
CA VAL A 87 -23.78 -25.69 12.33
C VAL A 87 -24.47 -24.73 13.31
N ARG A 88 -25.02 -25.31 14.39
CA ARG A 88 -25.66 -24.58 15.49
C ARG A 88 -24.98 -24.87 16.83
N LEU A 89 -25.43 -24.21 17.90
CA LEU A 89 -25.18 -24.64 19.27
C LEU A 89 -26.01 -25.91 19.55
N ASP A 90 -25.44 -26.89 20.26
CA ASP A 90 -26.18 -28.09 20.68
C ASP A 90 -27.02 -27.83 21.96
N ASP A 91 -26.93 -26.62 22.49
CA ASP A 91 -27.32 -26.20 23.84
C ASP A 91 -28.20 -24.93 23.80
N GLU A 92 -28.89 -24.64 22.69
CA GLU A 92 -29.64 -23.38 22.48
C GLU A 92 -30.64 -23.08 23.61
N ALA A 93 -31.27 -24.11 24.19
CA ALA A 93 -32.17 -24.00 25.34
C ALA A 93 -31.54 -23.36 26.61
N LYS A 94 -30.21 -23.39 26.76
CA LYS A 94 -29.50 -22.72 27.88
C LYS A 94 -29.35 -21.21 27.68
N PHE A 95 -29.68 -20.70 26.50
CA PHE A 95 -29.52 -19.30 26.10
C PHE A 95 -30.80 -18.70 25.49
N GLU A 96 -31.96 -19.35 25.67
CA GLU A 96 -33.26 -18.84 25.20
C GLU A 96 -33.59 -17.46 25.79
N ASP A 97 -33.34 -17.25 27.08
CA ASP A 97 -33.49 -15.95 27.76
C ASP A 97 -32.47 -14.89 27.31
N PHE A 98 -31.42 -15.27 26.56
CA PHE A 98 -30.29 -14.39 26.19
C PHE A 98 -29.94 -14.49 24.70
N PRO A 99 -30.78 -13.92 23.80
CA PRO A 99 -30.61 -14.05 22.34
C PRO A 99 -29.24 -13.61 21.80
N GLU A 100 -28.61 -12.60 22.41
CA GLU A 100 -27.27 -12.13 22.03
C GLU A 100 -26.19 -13.19 22.27
N LEU A 101 -26.26 -13.92 23.40
CA LEU A 101 -25.32 -14.99 23.71
C LEU A 101 -25.53 -16.20 22.78
N ASN A 102 -26.78 -16.51 22.44
CA ASN A 102 -27.11 -17.52 21.45
C ASN A 102 -26.55 -17.15 20.05
N PHE A 103 -26.69 -15.89 19.62
CA PHE A 103 -26.09 -15.38 18.39
C PHE A 103 -24.56 -15.51 18.39
N PHE A 104 -23.86 -14.98 19.41
CA PHE A 104 -22.40 -15.04 19.45
C PHE A 104 -21.85 -16.46 19.59
N GLY A 105 -22.51 -17.35 20.34
CA GLY A 105 -22.14 -18.76 20.42
C GLY A 105 -22.31 -19.48 19.07
N ASN A 106 -23.37 -19.17 18.31
CA ASN A 106 -23.56 -19.64 16.95
C ASN A 106 -22.46 -19.13 15.98
N VAL A 107 -22.04 -17.85 16.10
CA VAL A 107 -20.89 -17.31 15.37
C VAL A 107 -19.59 -18.07 15.72
N MET A 108 -19.33 -18.35 17.00
CA MET A 108 -18.15 -19.11 17.45
C MET A 108 -18.16 -20.56 16.91
N LYS A 109 -19.31 -21.24 16.95
CA LYS A 109 -19.50 -22.59 16.37
C LYS A 109 -19.21 -22.60 14.87
N ARG A 110 -19.75 -21.64 14.12
CA ARG A 110 -19.50 -21.51 12.68
C ARG A 110 -18.03 -21.21 12.39
N ALA A 111 -17.41 -20.29 13.14
CA ALA A 111 -15.98 -19.97 13.01
C ALA A 111 -15.08 -21.19 13.32
N GLN A 112 -15.41 -22.02 14.31
CA GLN A 112 -14.68 -23.25 14.62
C GLN A 112 -14.77 -24.27 13.47
N CYS A 113 -15.95 -24.43 12.87
CA CYS A 113 -16.14 -25.28 11.68
C CYS A 113 -15.30 -24.77 10.50
N LEU A 114 -15.39 -23.46 10.20
CA LEU A 114 -14.65 -22.84 9.09
C LEU A 114 -13.14 -22.96 9.26
N LYS A 115 -12.62 -22.76 10.48
CA LYS A 115 -11.19 -22.93 10.78
C LYS A 115 -10.72 -24.35 10.47
N ARG A 116 -11.48 -25.38 10.89
CA ARG A 116 -11.17 -26.79 10.59
C ARG A 116 -11.27 -27.11 9.09
N CYS A 117 -12.28 -26.58 8.40
CA CYS A 117 -12.49 -26.81 6.98
C CYS A 117 -11.37 -26.17 6.14
N LYS A 118 -11.08 -24.87 6.34
CA LYS A 118 -10.05 -24.14 5.60
C LYS A 118 -8.65 -24.75 5.82
N GLN A 119 -8.33 -25.22 7.03
CA GLN A 119 -7.08 -25.96 7.30
C GLN A 119 -6.88 -27.23 6.45
N GLY A 120 -7.95 -27.89 6.01
CA GLY A 120 -7.86 -29.10 5.19
C GLY A 120 -7.45 -28.86 3.74
N LEU A 121 -7.79 -27.70 3.17
CA LEU A 121 -7.71 -27.43 1.73
C LEU A 121 -6.39 -26.76 1.31
N PRO A 122 -5.94 -26.93 0.05
CA PRO A 122 -4.66 -26.39 -0.42
C PRO A 122 -4.69 -24.87 -0.64
N ALA A 123 -5.85 -24.30 -0.97
CA ALA A 123 -6.02 -22.85 -1.21
C ALA A 123 -5.52 -22.01 -0.02
N PHE A 124 -5.98 -22.35 1.19
CA PHE A 124 -5.67 -21.61 2.41
C PHE A 124 -4.29 -21.95 3.03
N ARG A 125 -3.40 -22.59 2.25
CA ARG A 125 -1.99 -22.77 2.59
C ARG A 125 -1.10 -21.71 1.93
N GLN A 126 -1.64 -20.98 0.96
CA GLN A 126 -0.99 -19.84 0.31
C GLN A 126 -1.31 -18.55 1.06
N THR A 127 -0.50 -17.51 0.85
CA THR A 127 -0.85 -16.16 1.30
C THR A 127 -2.12 -15.69 0.58
N GLN A 128 -3.06 -15.09 1.30
CA GLN A 128 -4.30 -14.59 0.72
C GLN A 128 -3.99 -13.48 -0.32
N PRO A 129 -4.65 -13.47 -1.50
CA PRO A 129 -4.46 -12.41 -2.49
C PRO A 129 -4.89 -11.04 -1.99
N SER A 130 -4.32 -10.01 -2.62
CA SER A 130 -4.75 -8.63 -2.44
C SER A 130 -6.17 -8.41 -2.97
N ARG A 131 -6.90 -7.46 -2.37
CA ARG A 131 -8.23 -7.11 -2.86
C ARG A 131 -8.19 -6.62 -4.31
N ASP A 132 -7.19 -5.83 -4.67
CA ASP A 132 -7.09 -5.24 -6.00
C ASP A 132 -6.95 -6.34 -7.08
N THR A 133 -6.20 -7.41 -6.79
CA THR A 133 -6.15 -8.61 -7.64
C THR A 133 -7.48 -9.37 -7.67
N LEU A 134 -8.22 -9.47 -6.56
CA LEU A 134 -9.57 -10.08 -6.58
C LEU A 134 -10.56 -9.26 -7.42
N ASP A 135 -10.59 -7.94 -7.24
CA ASP A 135 -11.46 -7.00 -7.99
C ASP A 135 -11.11 -7.04 -9.51
N GLU A 136 -9.85 -7.26 -9.92
CA GLU A 136 -9.43 -7.47 -11.32
C GLU A 136 -9.92 -8.81 -11.92
N PHE A 137 -9.86 -9.89 -11.16
CA PHE A 137 -10.33 -11.21 -11.60
C PHE A 137 -11.87 -11.25 -11.68
N GLU A 138 -12.58 -10.61 -10.75
CA GLU A 138 -14.03 -10.38 -10.86
C GLU A 138 -14.37 -9.56 -12.11
N ARG A 139 -13.49 -8.65 -12.56
CA ARG A 139 -13.62 -7.90 -13.82
C ARG A 139 -13.19 -8.67 -15.07
N ARG A 140 -12.74 -9.93 -14.98
CA ARG A 140 -12.18 -10.71 -16.09
C ARG A 140 -10.94 -10.07 -16.76
N GLU A 141 -10.24 -9.12 -16.13
CA GLU A 141 -9.05 -8.46 -16.72
C GLU A 141 -7.95 -9.43 -17.22
N PRO A 142 -7.66 -10.59 -16.57
CA PRO A 142 -6.70 -11.57 -17.11
C PRO A 142 -6.96 -12.01 -18.57
N TYR A 143 -8.22 -12.03 -19.00
CA TYR A 143 -8.60 -12.42 -20.37
C TYR A 143 -8.16 -11.39 -21.44
N LYS A 144 -8.04 -10.12 -21.05
CA LYS A 144 -7.56 -8.99 -21.88
C LYS A 144 -6.09 -9.15 -22.26
N PHE A 145 -5.28 -9.67 -21.34
CA PHE A 145 -3.87 -10.03 -21.60
C PHE A 145 -3.77 -11.36 -22.35
N LEU A 146 -4.54 -12.39 -21.92
CA LEU A 146 -4.54 -13.71 -22.56
C LEU A 146 -4.85 -13.64 -24.06
N GLN A 147 -5.85 -12.88 -24.51
CA GLN A 147 -6.18 -12.84 -25.96
C GLN A 147 -5.01 -12.38 -26.83
N TYR A 148 -4.26 -11.36 -26.39
CA TYR A 148 -3.09 -10.89 -27.12
C TYR A 148 -1.93 -11.88 -27.01
N ALA A 149 -1.67 -12.43 -25.82
CA ALA A 149 -0.58 -13.39 -25.62
C ALA A 149 -0.81 -14.71 -26.36
N TYR A 150 -2.06 -15.17 -26.49
CA TYR A 150 -2.45 -16.30 -27.35
C TYR A 150 -2.25 -15.98 -28.84
N PHE A 151 -2.65 -14.79 -29.28
CA PHE A 151 -2.46 -14.36 -30.67
C PHE A 151 -0.97 -14.27 -31.05
N ARG A 152 -0.14 -13.69 -30.16
CA ARG A 152 1.34 -13.67 -30.31
C ARG A 152 1.98 -15.06 -30.18
N SER A 153 1.26 -16.05 -29.67
CA SER A 153 1.68 -17.46 -29.55
C SER A 153 1.08 -18.39 -30.63
N ASP A 154 0.52 -17.82 -31.70
CA ASP A 154 -0.11 -18.54 -32.83
C ASP A 154 -1.29 -19.47 -32.42
N ASN A 155 -2.01 -19.11 -31.35
CA ASN A 155 -3.19 -19.82 -30.89
C ASN A 155 -4.46 -18.96 -31.08
N LEU A 156 -4.88 -18.80 -32.34
CA LEU A 156 -6.06 -18.01 -32.68
C LEU A 156 -7.31 -18.49 -31.94
N ALA A 157 -7.53 -19.80 -31.82
CA ALA A 157 -8.71 -20.35 -31.15
C ALA A 157 -8.86 -19.86 -29.70
N LYS A 158 -7.82 -20.01 -28.88
CA LYS A 158 -7.85 -19.49 -27.50
C LYS A 158 -7.86 -17.96 -27.45
N ALA A 159 -7.26 -17.27 -28.42
CA ALA A 159 -7.32 -15.80 -28.50
C ALA A 159 -8.76 -15.30 -28.69
N VAL A 160 -9.52 -15.90 -29.61
CA VAL A 160 -10.93 -15.54 -29.85
C VAL A 160 -11.79 -15.83 -28.63
N SER A 161 -11.66 -17.02 -28.02
CA SER A 161 -12.43 -17.36 -26.82
C SER A 161 -12.11 -16.43 -25.63
N ALA A 162 -10.84 -16.05 -25.44
CA ALA A 162 -10.45 -15.11 -24.38
C ALA A 162 -11.00 -13.69 -24.64
N ALA A 163 -10.91 -13.19 -25.88
CA ALA A 163 -11.47 -11.89 -26.24
C ALA A 163 -13.01 -11.86 -26.10
N HIS A 164 -13.69 -12.96 -26.47
CA HIS A 164 -15.12 -13.13 -26.26
C HIS A 164 -15.49 -13.13 -24.77
N THR A 165 -14.76 -13.89 -23.95
CA THR A 165 -14.94 -13.96 -22.49
C THR A 165 -14.84 -12.57 -21.84
N PHE A 166 -13.89 -11.72 -22.27
CA PHE A 166 -13.77 -10.34 -21.79
C PHE A 166 -14.93 -9.45 -22.27
N MET A 167 -15.27 -9.49 -23.57
CA MET A 167 -16.34 -8.69 -24.18
C MET A 167 -17.70 -8.85 -23.49
N LEU A 168 -18.00 -10.04 -22.93
CA LEU A 168 -19.27 -10.29 -22.24
C LEU A 168 -19.45 -9.49 -20.95
N LYS A 169 -18.35 -9.07 -20.27
CA LYS A 169 -18.39 -8.18 -19.10
C LYS A 169 -18.03 -6.72 -19.44
N HIS A 170 -17.38 -6.48 -20.58
CA HIS A 170 -17.00 -5.15 -21.09
C HIS A 170 -17.47 -4.93 -22.54
N PRO A 171 -18.79 -4.92 -22.82
CA PRO A 171 -19.31 -4.82 -24.19
C PRO A 171 -18.94 -3.50 -24.91
N ASN A 172 -18.57 -2.47 -24.14
CA ASN A 172 -18.25 -1.12 -24.62
C ASN A 172 -16.74 -0.86 -24.77
N ASP A 173 -15.86 -1.85 -24.57
CA ASP A 173 -14.41 -1.66 -24.75
C ASP A 173 -14.06 -1.53 -26.25
N GLU A 174 -13.79 -0.31 -26.71
CA GLU A 174 -13.47 -0.02 -28.11
C GLU A 174 -12.28 -0.83 -28.65
N MET A 175 -11.29 -1.13 -27.81
CA MET A 175 -10.09 -1.84 -28.26
C MET A 175 -10.39 -3.33 -28.47
N MET A 176 -11.13 -3.94 -27.54
CA MET A 176 -11.55 -5.34 -27.67
C MET A 176 -12.59 -5.51 -28.78
N GLN A 177 -13.48 -4.54 -29.00
CA GLN A 177 -14.36 -4.53 -30.18
C GLN A 177 -13.57 -4.57 -31.49
N ARG A 178 -12.49 -3.76 -31.62
CA ARG A 178 -11.62 -3.75 -32.81
C ARG A 178 -10.85 -5.07 -32.96
N ASN A 179 -10.30 -5.63 -31.88
CA ASN A 179 -9.63 -6.93 -31.90
C ASN A 179 -10.61 -8.06 -32.31
N MET A 180 -11.83 -8.07 -31.76
CA MET A 180 -12.87 -9.04 -32.10
C MET A 180 -13.34 -8.89 -33.55
N ALA A 181 -13.47 -7.67 -34.08
CA ALA A 181 -13.78 -7.44 -35.48
C ALA A 181 -12.66 -7.93 -36.41
N TYR A 182 -11.39 -7.73 -36.04
CA TYR A 182 -10.25 -8.31 -36.75
C TYR A 182 -10.28 -9.85 -36.71
N TYR A 183 -10.50 -10.46 -35.54
CA TYR A 183 -10.62 -11.92 -35.44
C TYR A 183 -11.77 -12.47 -36.28
N LYS A 184 -12.93 -11.79 -36.32
CA LYS A 184 -14.06 -12.14 -37.20
C LYS A 184 -13.74 -12.11 -38.69
N SER A 185 -12.68 -11.41 -39.11
CA SER A 185 -12.21 -11.44 -40.50
C SER A 185 -11.34 -12.67 -40.85
N LEU A 186 -10.93 -13.47 -39.86
CA LEU A 186 -10.07 -14.64 -40.05
C LEU A 186 -10.93 -15.92 -40.23
N PRO A 187 -10.62 -16.79 -41.21
CA PRO A 187 -11.38 -18.02 -41.42
C PRO A 187 -11.42 -18.93 -40.18
N GLY A 188 -12.59 -19.46 -39.85
CA GLY A 188 -12.80 -20.37 -38.72
C GLY A 188 -12.87 -19.72 -37.33
N ALA A 189 -12.80 -18.39 -37.23
CA ALA A 189 -12.88 -17.70 -35.93
C ALA A 189 -14.25 -17.84 -35.23
N GLU A 190 -15.34 -18.00 -35.99
CA GLU A 190 -16.70 -18.12 -35.44
C GLU A 190 -16.89 -19.40 -34.61
N ASP A 191 -16.25 -20.51 -35.00
CA ASP A 191 -16.24 -21.79 -34.27
C ASP A 191 -15.50 -21.72 -32.92
N HIS A 192 -14.93 -20.56 -32.57
CA HIS A 192 -14.08 -20.34 -31.39
C HIS A 192 -14.60 -19.23 -30.44
N MET A 193 -15.83 -18.73 -30.65
CA MET A 193 -16.47 -17.71 -29.79
C MET A 193 -17.16 -18.32 -28.56
N ASN A 194 -16.37 -18.98 -27.71
CA ASN A 194 -16.83 -19.61 -26.47
C ASN A 194 -16.53 -18.71 -25.25
N ASP A 195 -17.40 -18.65 -24.25
CA ASP A 195 -17.03 -18.10 -22.93
C ASP A 195 -16.24 -19.17 -22.15
N LEU A 196 -15.02 -18.83 -21.74
CA LEU A 196 -14.12 -19.74 -21.04
C LEU A 196 -14.50 -19.97 -19.55
N GLU A 197 -15.45 -19.19 -19.02
CA GLU A 197 -16.06 -19.32 -17.70
C GLU A 197 -17.50 -19.87 -17.73
N THR A 198 -18.01 -20.29 -18.89
CA THR A 198 -19.37 -20.87 -19.10
C THR A 198 -19.78 -21.78 -17.94
N LYS A 199 -20.96 -21.56 -17.37
CA LYS A 199 -21.48 -22.36 -16.24
C LYS A 199 -22.20 -23.61 -16.72
N SER A 200 -22.25 -24.63 -15.88
CA SER A 200 -22.88 -25.91 -16.21
C SER A 200 -24.37 -25.82 -16.58
N TYR A 201 -25.10 -24.81 -16.07
CA TYR A 201 -26.51 -24.59 -16.44
C TYR A 201 -26.68 -23.90 -17.79
N GLU A 202 -25.72 -23.10 -18.25
CA GLU A 202 -25.74 -22.48 -19.60
C GLU A 202 -25.64 -23.57 -20.67
N ALA A 203 -24.77 -24.56 -20.47
CA ALA A 203 -24.63 -25.73 -21.35
C ALA A 203 -25.93 -26.56 -21.48
N THR A 204 -26.82 -26.52 -20.48
CA THR A 204 -28.16 -27.14 -20.56
C THR A 204 -29.21 -26.24 -21.22
N VAL A 205 -29.10 -24.91 -21.14
CA VAL A 205 -30.05 -23.98 -21.77
C VAL A 205 -29.72 -23.81 -23.26
N ARG A 206 -30.14 -24.81 -24.03
CA ARG A 206 -30.19 -24.71 -25.49
C ARG A 206 -31.18 -23.64 -25.92
N ALA A 207 -30.92 -23.01 -27.06
CA ALA A 207 -31.90 -22.15 -27.71
C ALA A 207 -33.24 -22.89 -27.86
N TYR A 208 -34.34 -22.24 -27.47
CA TYR A 208 -35.67 -22.82 -27.46
C TYR A 208 -36.16 -23.11 -28.89
N ASN A 209 -35.91 -24.33 -29.35
CA ASN A 209 -36.37 -24.82 -30.65
C ASN A 209 -37.84 -25.25 -30.50
N GLY A 210 -38.76 -24.32 -30.80
CA GLY A 210 -40.21 -24.38 -30.53
C GLY A 210 -41.03 -25.50 -31.20
N GLU A 211 -40.37 -26.55 -31.71
CA GLU A 211 -40.97 -27.79 -32.19
C GLU A 211 -40.77 -28.96 -31.22
N ASN A 212 -39.75 -28.93 -30.33
CA ASN A 212 -39.45 -30.02 -29.39
C ASN A 212 -39.62 -29.60 -27.92
N TYR A 213 -40.87 -29.42 -27.52
CA TYR A 213 -41.28 -29.05 -26.17
C TYR A 213 -40.78 -30.01 -25.09
N ARG A 214 -40.72 -31.33 -25.38
CA ARG A 214 -40.33 -32.34 -24.38
C ARG A 214 -38.86 -32.29 -24.01
N THR A 215 -37.95 -32.06 -24.96
CA THR A 215 -36.54 -31.83 -24.61
C THR A 215 -36.37 -30.49 -23.93
N SER A 216 -37.05 -29.44 -24.41
CA SER A 216 -36.97 -28.10 -23.81
C SER A 216 -37.35 -28.10 -22.32
N ILE A 217 -38.41 -28.83 -21.92
CA ILE A 217 -38.76 -29.02 -20.51
C ILE A 217 -37.66 -29.77 -19.76
N SER A 218 -37.17 -30.90 -20.29
CA SER A 218 -36.12 -31.68 -19.64
C SER A 218 -34.83 -30.88 -19.44
N ASP A 219 -34.48 -30.03 -20.41
CA ASP A 219 -33.29 -29.18 -20.38
C ASP A 219 -33.47 -28.04 -19.35
N MET A 220 -34.65 -27.41 -19.28
CA MET A 220 -34.96 -26.32 -18.34
C MET A 220 -35.13 -26.79 -16.89
N GLU A 221 -35.77 -27.94 -16.65
CA GLU A 221 -35.90 -28.54 -15.31
C GLU A 221 -34.56 -29.09 -14.77
N LEU A 222 -33.55 -29.30 -15.64
CA LEU A 222 -32.16 -29.56 -15.23
C LEU A 222 -31.36 -28.27 -15.02
N ALA A 223 -31.63 -27.23 -15.82
CA ALA A 223 -30.97 -25.93 -15.72
C ALA A 223 -31.32 -25.18 -14.43
N LEU A 224 -32.60 -25.14 -14.03
CA LEU A 224 -33.04 -24.38 -12.85
C LEU A 224 -32.36 -24.83 -11.54
N PRO A 225 -32.36 -26.13 -11.15
CA PRO A 225 -31.62 -26.59 -9.96
C PRO A 225 -30.12 -26.32 -10.06
N SER A 226 -29.55 -26.42 -11.26
CA SER A 226 -28.13 -26.18 -11.51
C SER A 226 -27.75 -24.69 -11.35
N PHE A 227 -28.63 -23.77 -11.75
CA PHE A 227 -28.52 -22.33 -11.49
C PHE A 227 -28.67 -22.02 -9.99
N PHE A 228 -29.70 -22.54 -9.32
CA PHE A 228 -29.89 -22.30 -7.88
C PHE A 228 -28.70 -22.82 -7.05
N LYS A 229 -28.09 -23.94 -7.46
CA LYS A 229 -26.84 -24.44 -6.87
C LYS A 229 -25.68 -23.46 -7.08
N ALA A 230 -25.46 -22.98 -8.31
CA ALA A 230 -24.39 -22.01 -8.60
C ALA A 230 -24.59 -20.67 -7.85
N TYR A 231 -25.84 -20.25 -7.66
CA TYR A 231 -26.20 -19.09 -6.85
C TYR A 231 -25.90 -19.31 -5.36
N ASP A 232 -26.30 -20.45 -4.77
CA ASP A 232 -25.95 -20.80 -3.38
C ASP A 232 -24.41 -20.92 -3.20
N GLU A 233 -23.68 -21.44 -4.20
CA GLU A 233 -22.20 -21.48 -4.22
C GLU A 233 -21.59 -20.05 -4.29
N CYS A 234 -22.12 -19.15 -5.12
CA CYS A 234 -21.69 -17.74 -5.18
C CYS A 234 -21.93 -17.00 -3.86
N LEU A 235 -23.13 -17.14 -3.27
CA LEU A 235 -23.46 -16.52 -1.99
C LEU A 235 -22.54 -16.99 -0.85
N ALA A 236 -22.07 -18.24 -0.91
CA ALA A 236 -21.12 -18.78 0.05
C ALA A 236 -19.67 -18.31 -0.21
N ALA A 237 -19.26 -18.12 -1.46
CA ALA A 237 -17.96 -17.53 -1.80
C ALA A 237 -17.84 -16.06 -1.32
N CYS A 238 -18.94 -15.32 -1.25
CA CYS A 238 -18.97 -13.95 -0.71
C CYS A 238 -18.64 -13.83 0.79
N GLU A 239 -18.60 -14.93 1.55
CA GLU A 239 -18.20 -14.94 2.97
C GLU A 239 -16.69 -15.23 3.13
N GLY A 240 -15.87 -14.63 2.27
CA GLY A 240 -14.42 -14.74 2.28
C GLY A 240 -13.74 -13.87 3.35
N SER A 241 -12.44 -14.08 3.57
CA SER A 241 -11.66 -13.28 4.55
C SER A 241 -11.33 -11.88 4.00
N ARG A 242 -11.39 -10.85 4.87
CA ARG A 242 -11.17 -9.43 4.51
C ARG A 242 -9.93 -8.87 5.20
N GLU A 243 -9.16 -8.06 4.48
CA GLU A 243 -8.11 -7.21 5.06
C GLU A 243 -8.75 -6.02 5.82
N ILE A 244 -8.41 -5.88 7.11
CA ILE A 244 -8.86 -4.76 7.96
C ILE A 244 -7.75 -3.72 7.95
N ARG A 245 -7.92 -2.65 7.14
CA ARG A 245 -6.95 -1.55 7.00
C ARG A 245 -7.14 -0.43 8.04
N ASP A 246 -8.36 -0.27 8.56
CA ASP A 246 -8.75 0.82 9.46
C ASP A 246 -8.94 0.32 10.91
N PHE A 247 -8.54 1.11 11.90
CA PHE A 247 -8.96 0.88 13.29
C PHE A 247 -10.34 1.51 13.52
N LYS A 248 -11.39 0.67 13.56
CA LYS A 248 -12.78 1.06 13.83
C LYS A 248 -13.28 0.36 15.10
N ASP A 249 -14.28 0.94 15.76
CA ASP A 249 -14.94 0.29 16.90
C ASP A 249 -15.61 -1.04 16.50
N PHE A 250 -15.93 -1.87 17.50
CA PHE A 250 -16.43 -3.23 17.34
C PHE A 250 -17.68 -3.32 16.43
N PHE A 251 -18.74 -2.57 16.73
CA PHE A 251 -19.98 -2.62 15.94
C PHE A 251 -19.83 -2.02 14.54
N PRO A 252 -19.19 -0.85 14.32
CA PRO A 252 -18.86 -0.35 12.98
C PRO A 252 -18.02 -1.33 12.15
N SER A 253 -17.05 -2.03 12.77
CA SER A 253 -16.23 -3.05 12.08
C SER A 253 -17.07 -4.22 11.58
N ILE A 254 -17.98 -4.72 12.41
CA ILE A 254 -18.91 -5.81 12.05
C ILE A 254 -19.87 -5.33 10.95
N ALA A 255 -20.44 -4.13 11.09
CA ALA A 255 -21.38 -3.57 10.13
C ALA A 255 -20.74 -3.37 8.75
N ASP A 256 -19.55 -2.78 8.66
CA ASP A 256 -18.78 -2.59 7.43
C ASP A 256 -18.43 -3.94 6.77
N HIS A 257 -18.07 -4.97 7.55
CA HIS A 257 -17.88 -6.33 7.00
C HIS A 257 -19.19 -6.94 6.47
N VAL A 258 -20.30 -6.84 7.20
CA VAL A 258 -21.61 -7.34 6.76
C VAL A 258 -22.10 -6.61 5.50
N ILE A 259 -21.93 -5.29 5.43
CA ILE A 259 -22.24 -4.48 4.24
C ILE A 259 -21.41 -4.94 3.03
N HIS A 260 -20.11 -5.19 3.20
CA HIS A 260 -19.25 -5.72 2.13
C HIS A 260 -19.72 -7.10 1.64
N VAL A 261 -20.02 -8.03 2.55
CA VAL A 261 -20.55 -9.36 2.22
C VAL A 261 -21.91 -9.25 1.50
N LEU A 262 -22.80 -8.35 1.94
CA LEU A 262 -24.08 -8.09 1.26
C LEU A 262 -23.91 -7.49 -0.14
N ARG A 263 -23.00 -6.53 -0.31
CA ARG A 263 -22.65 -5.94 -1.62
C ARG A 263 -22.08 -6.98 -2.60
N CYS A 264 -21.43 -8.03 -2.11
CA CYS A 264 -21.05 -9.20 -2.93
C CYS A 264 -22.27 -10.08 -3.23
N LYS A 265 -23.00 -10.52 -2.20
CA LYS A 265 -24.14 -11.45 -2.33
C LYS A 265 -25.24 -10.94 -3.27
N VAL A 266 -25.53 -9.64 -3.24
CA VAL A 266 -26.50 -8.98 -4.13
C VAL A 266 -26.08 -9.08 -5.61
N LYS A 267 -24.77 -9.05 -5.93
CA LYS A 267 -24.28 -9.18 -7.31
C LYS A 267 -24.39 -10.61 -7.87
N CYS A 268 -24.56 -11.64 -7.04
CA CYS A 268 -24.58 -13.04 -7.52
C CYS A 268 -25.69 -13.31 -8.55
N GLU A 269 -26.79 -12.56 -8.56
CA GLU A 269 -27.80 -12.65 -9.62
C GLU A 269 -27.32 -12.06 -10.96
N ASP A 270 -26.57 -10.96 -10.92
CA ASP A 270 -25.99 -10.30 -12.10
C ASP A 270 -24.78 -11.04 -12.67
N GLU A 271 -23.92 -11.62 -11.81
CA GLU A 271 -22.73 -12.36 -12.24
C GLU A 271 -23.02 -13.78 -12.75
N LEU A 272 -24.26 -14.26 -12.56
CA LEU A 272 -24.74 -15.55 -13.04
C LEU A 272 -25.78 -15.43 -14.18
N ARG A 273 -25.98 -14.22 -14.74
CA ARG A 273 -26.82 -14.01 -15.94
C ARG A 273 -26.27 -14.82 -17.11
N PRO A 274 -26.99 -15.84 -17.63
CA PRO A 274 -26.46 -16.71 -18.67
C PRO A 274 -26.43 -16.01 -20.03
N VAL A 275 -25.45 -16.38 -20.85
CA VAL A 275 -25.31 -15.91 -22.23
C VAL A 275 -25.80 -16.99 -23.18
N VAL A 276 -26.98 -16.80 -23.78
CA VAL A 276 -27.61 -17.77 -24.70
C VAL A 276 -27.59 -17.19 -26.11
N GLY A 277 -26.90 -17.88 -27.03
CA GLY A 277 -26.79 -17.44 -28.43
C GLY A 277 -26.10 -16.09 -28.63
N GLY A 278 -25.24 -15.68 -27.69
CA GLY A 278 -24.55 -14.38 -27.69
C GLY A 278 -25.31 -13.23 -27.01
N PHE A 279 -26.50 -13.50 -26.43
CA PHE A 279 -27.29 -12.50 -25.71
C PHE A 279 -27.36 -12.83 -24.22
N VAL A 280 -27.21 -11.81 -23.37
CA VAL A 280 -27.38 -11.93 -21.90
C VAL A 280 -28.86 -12.07 -21.58
N VAL A 281 -29.25 -13.14 -20.87
CA VAL A 281 -30.64 -13.38 -20.48
C VAL A 281 -30.94 -12.67 -19.16
N GLU A 282 -31.66 -11.55 -19.24
CA GLU A 282 -32.17 -10.86 -18.05
C GLU A 282 -33.27 -11.68 -17.34
N LYS A 283 -33.42 -11.46 -16.02
CA LYS A 283 -34.37 -12.17 -15.13
C LYS A 283 -34.42 -13.69 -15.36
N PHE A 284 -33.28 -14.36 -15.53
CA PHE A 284 -33.18 -15.76 -15.97
C PHE A 284 -34.19 -16.72 -15.34
N VAL A 285 -34.35 -16.70 -14.01
CA VAL A 285 -35.29 -17.58 -13.29
C VAL A 285 -36.75 -17.36 -13.73
N ALA A 286 -37.17 -16.10 -13.93
CA ALA A 286 -38.49 -15.78 -14.48
C ALA A 286 -38.61 -16.28 -15.93
N THR A 287 -37.60 -16.00 -16.76
CA THR A 287 -37.55 -16.42 -18.17
C THR A 287 -37.67 -17.94 -18.31
N MET A 288 -37.06 -18.73 -17.42
CA MET A 288 -37.25 -20.19 -17.37
C MET A 288 -38.69 -20.58 -17.02
N TYR A 289 -39.31 -19.98 -16.00
CA TYR A 289 -40.70 -20.28 -15.65
C TYR A 289 -41.69 -19.89 -16.75
N HIS A 290 -41.44 -18.82 -17.51
CA HIS A 290 -42.23 -18.44 -18.69
C HIS A 290 -42.19 -19.51 -19.78
N TYR A 291 -40.99 -19.97 -20.18
CA TYR A 291 -40.87 -21.00 -21.22
C TYR A 291 -41.36 -22.38 -20.75
N LEU A 292 -41.13 -22.75 -19.49
CA LEU A 292 -41.69 -23.98 -18.90
C LEU A 292 -43.23 -23.95 -18.93
N GLN A 293 -43.85 -22.85 -18.49
CA GLN A 293 -45.31 -22.66 -18.54
C GLN A 293 -45.87 -22.87 -19.96
N PHE A 294 -45.25 -22.26 -20.97
CA PHE A 294 -45.66 -22.40 -22.36
C PHE A 294 -45.45 -23.83 -22.89
N ALA A 295 -44.32 -24.47 -22.57
CA ALA A 295 -44.02 -25.81 -23.04
C ALA A 295 -44.92 -26.89 -22.39
N TYR A 296 -45.18 -26.78 -21.08
CA TYR A 296 -46.13 -27.66 -20.38
C TYR A 296 -47.56 -27.48 -20.93
N TYR A 297 -47.99 -26.25 -21.20
CA TYR A 297 -49.27 -25.98 -21.87
C TYR A 297 -49.37 -26.67 -23.24
N LYS A 298 -48.31 -26.60 -24.05
CA LYS A 298 -48.24 -27.23 -25.38
C LYS A 298 -48.19 -28.76 -25.33
N LEU A 299 -47.75 -29.36 -24.23
CA LEU A 299 -47.84 -30.80 -23.95
C LEU A 299 -49.12 -31.21 -23.20
N ASN A 300 -50.09 -30.30 -23.03
CA ASN A 300 -51.35 -30.54 -22.33
C ASN A 300 -51.20 -30.89 -20.83
N ASP A 301 -50.10 -30.47 -20.20
CA ASP A 301 -49.80 -30.67 -18.78
C ASP A 301 -50.06 -29.38 -17.98
N MET A 302 -51.32 -29.17 -17.61
CA MET A 302 -51.70 -27.97 -16.86
C MET A 302 -51.21 -27.98 -15.41
N LYS A 303 -50.92 -29.17 -14.85
CA LYS A 303 -50.50 -29.33 -13.44
C LYS A 303 -49.09 -28.82 -13.20
N ASN A 304 -48.21 -28.92 -14.19
CA ASN A 304 -46.89 -28.28 -14.14
C ASN A 304 -46.90 -26.86 -14.73
N ALA A 305 -47.84 -26.52 -15.62
CA ALA A 305 -47.96 -25.17 -16.16
C ALA A 305 -48.40 -24.12 -15.12
N ALA A 306 -49.44 -24.40 -14.32
CA ALA A 306 -50.01 -23.43 -13.38
C ALA A 306 -49.04 -22.99 -12.24
N PRO A 307 -48.25 -23.89 -11.62
CA PRO A 307 -47.20 -23.49 -10.67
C PRO A 307 -46.09 -22.65 -11.31
N CYS A 308 -45.81 -22.83 -12.61
CA CYS A 308 -44.84 -21.99 -13.34
C CYS A 308 -45.36 -20.57 -13.55
N VAL A 309 -46.65 -20.38 -13.86
CA VAL A 309 -47.30 -19.04 -13.85
C VAL A 309 -47.14 -18.40 -12.47
N ALA A 310 -47.52 -19.12 -11.41
CA ALA A 310 -47.44 -18.61 -10.04
C ALA A 310 -46.01 -18.23 -9.63
N SER A 311 -45.02 -19.01 -10.07
CA SER A 311 -43.59 -18.76 -9.83
C SER A 311 -43.08 -17.54 -10.60
N TYR A 312 -43.51 -17.35 -11.86
CA TYR A 312 -43.18 -16.15 -12.64
C TYR A 312 -43.70 -14.87 -12.00
N MET A 313 -44.94 -14.88 -11.50
CA MET A 313 -45.59 -13.72 -10.87
C MET A 313 -44.88 -13.21 -9.61
N LEU A 314 -43.91 -13.95 -9.05
CA LEU A 314 -43.01 -13.44 -8.00
C LEU A 314 -41.95 -12.45 -8.52
N PHE A 315 -41.52 -12.59 -9.79
CA PHE A 315 -40.41 -11.85 -10.39
C PHE A 315 -40.86 -10.76 -11.36
N ASP A 316 -42.07 -10.91 -11.91
CA ASP A 316 -42.76 -9.86 -12.66
C ASP A 316 -44.26 -9.88 -12.32
N PRO A 317 -44.67 -9.25 -11.20
CA PRO A 317 -46.07 -9.20 -10.80
C PRO A 317 -46.91 -8.26 -11.68
N ASP A 318 -46.27 -7.46 -12.55
CA ASP A 318 -46.94 -6.46 -13.37
C ASP A 318 -47.25 -6.93 -14.80
N ASP A 319 -46.70 -8.08 -15.24
CA ASP A 319 -46.97 -8.69 -16.55
C ASP A 319 -48.45 -9.04 -16.78
N GLU A 320 -49.13 -8.23 -17.60
CA GLU A 320 -50.54 -8.42 -17.97
C GLU A 320 -50.81 -9.71 -18.77
N VAL A 321 -49.84 -10.23 -19.52
CA VAL A 321 -49.99 -11.51 -20.23
C VAL A 321 -49.97 -12.66 -19.23
N MET A 322 -49.06 -12.63 -18.25
CA MET A 322 -49.00 -13.68 -17.24
C MET A 322 -50.16 -13.61 -16.24
N LYS A 323 -50.66 -12.40 -15.90
CA LYS A 323 -51.95 -12.22 -15.18
C LYS A 323 -53.12 -12.87 -15.95
N GLN A 324 -53.22 -12.65 -17.26
CA GLN A 324 -54.27 -13.25 -18.08
C GLN A 324 -54.13 -14.79 -18.16
N ASN A 325 -52.90 -15.31 -18.27
CA ASN A 325 -52.64 -16.75 -18.20
C ASN A 325 -53.09 -17.35 -16.85
N MET A 326 -52.81 -16.70 -15.73
CA MET A 326 -53.27 -17.12 -14.40
C MET A 326 -54.80 -17.23 -14.34
N VAL A 327 -55.50 -16.17 -14.76
CA VAL A 327 -56.98 -16.14 -14.79
C VAL A 327 -57.54 -17.21 -15.75
N TYR A 328 -56.90 -17.48 -16.89
CA TYR A 328 -57.29 -18.53 -17.82
C TYR A 328 -57.23 -19.94 -17.19
N TYR A 329 -56.15 -20.26 -16.48
CA TYR A 329 -56.03 -21.56 -15.80
C TYR A 329 -57.00 -21.69 -14.62
N GLN A 330 -57.24 -20.61 -13.87
CA GLN A 330 -58.23 -20.58 -12.79
C GLN A 330 -59.65 -20.77 -13.31
N TYR A 331 -60.02 -20.09 -14.40
CA TYR A 331 -61.34 -20.22 -15.03
C TYR A 331 -61.60 -21.63 -15.60
N HIS A 332 -60.56 -22.32 -16.08
CA HIS A 332 -60.66 -23.69 -16.58
C HIS A 332 -60.21 -24.77 -15.58
N LYS A 333 -60.11 -24.43 -14.28
CA LYS A 333 -59.65 -25.32 -13.20
C LYS A 333 -60.32 -26.70 -13.21
N GLU A 334 -61.65 -26.74 -13.30
CA GLU A 334 -62.44 -27.99 -13.33
C GLU A 334 -62.15 -28.84 -14.58
N LYS A 335 -62.11 -28.20 -15.77
CA LYS A 335 -61.83 -28.86 -17.05
C LYS A 335 -60.48 -29.58 -17.04
N TRP A 336 -59.50 -29.04 -16.31
CA TRP A 336 -58.13 -29.55 -16.27
C TRP A 336 -57.79 -30.35 -14.99
N GLY A 337 -58.75 -30.52 -14.07
CA GLY A 337 -58.53 -31.28 -12.83
C GLY A 337 -57.51 -30.64 -11.88
N LEU A 338 -57.45 -29.31 -11.86
CA LEU A 338 -56.54 -28.51 -11.03
C LEU A 338 -57.12 -28.26 -9.62
N ALA A 339 -56.26 -28.28 -8.61
CA ALA A 339 -56.58 -27.90 -7.23
C ALA A 339 -56.07 -26.49 -6.89
N ASP A 340 -56.51 -25.90 -5.78
CA ASP A 340 -56.04 -24.58 -5.34
C ASP A 340 -54.55 -24.56 -4.95
N THR A 341 -53.99 -25.73 -4.63
CA THR A 341 -52.55 -25.96 -4.46
C THR A 341 -51.76 -25.74 -5.76
N ASP A 342 -52.37 -26.00 -6.91
CA ASP A 342 -51.68 -26.00 -8.22
C ASP A 342 -51.46 -24.56 -8.74
N PHE A 343 -52.01 -23.56 -8.03
CA PHE A 343 -51.80 -22.13 -8.27
C PHE A 343 -50.80 -21.50 -7.29
N GLN A 344 -50.10 -22.30 -6.48
CA GLN A 344 -49.02 -21.82 -5.62
C GLN A 344 -47.68 -21.81 -6.38
N PRO A 345 -46.79 -20.82 -6.13
CA PRO A 345 -45.44 -20.81 -6.68
C PRO A 345 -44.62 -21.98 -6.13
N ARG A 346 -43.67 -22.47 -6.93
CA ARG A 346 -42.78 -23.57 -6.53
C ARG A 346 -41.88 -23.14 -5.36
N ALA A 347 -41.58 -24.08 -4.46
CA ALA A 347 -40.88 -23.79 -3.20
C ALA A 347 -39.47 -23.20 -3.41
N GLU A 348 -38.75 -23.65 -4.44
CA GLU A 348 -37.44 -23.13 -4.81
C GLU A 348 -37.50 -21.69 -5.36
N ALA A 349 -38.55 -21.34 -6.12
CA ALA A 349 -38.81 -19.97 -6.57
C ALA A 349 -39.10 -19.03 -5.40
N VAL A 350 -39.94 -19.48 -4.45
CA VAL A 350 -40.25 -18.74 -3.21
C VAL A 350 -38.99 -18.54 -2.35
N ARG A 351 -38.17 -19.58 -2.19
CA ARG A 351 -36.89 -19.50 -1.47
C ARG A 351 -35.98 -18.43 -2.09
N TYR A 352 -35.77 -18.52 -3.40
CA TYR A 352 -34.91 -17.61 -4.15
C TYR A 352 -35.41 -16.16 -4.10
N HIS A 353 -36.69 -15.92 -4.43
CA HIS A 353 -37.31 -14.58 -4.39
C HIS A 353 -37.22 -13.93 -3.01
N ASN A 354 -37.52 -14.68 -1.94
CA ASN A 354 -37.42 -14.16 -0.58
C ASN A 354 -35.97 -13.82 -0.21
N GLN A 355 -35.01 -14.65 -0.63
CA GLN A 355 -33.59 -14.49 -0.34
C GLN A 355 -32.98 -13.26 -1.04
N THR A 356 -33.21 -13.08 -2.35
CA THR A 356 -32.77 -11.88 -3.10
C THR A 356 -33.44 -10.61 -2.54
N THR A 357 -34.76 -10.65 -2.36
CA THR A 357 -35.56 -9.53 -1.84
C THR A 357 -35.12 -9.08 -0.45
N MET A 358 -34.83 -10.00 0.47
CA MET A 358 -34.39 -9.64 1.82
C MET A 358 -32.93 -9.18 1.86
N GLN A 359 -32.04 -9.72 1.02
CA GLN A 359 -30.67 -9.21 0.87
C GLN A 359 -30.67 -7.76 0.35
N MET A 360 -31.44 -7.48 -0.70
CA MET A 360 -31.62 -6.12 -1.25
C MET A 360 -32.19 -5.15 -0.21
N LYS A 361 -33.23 -5.55 0.53
CA LYS A 361 -33.82 -4.74 1.60
C LYS A 361 -32.83 -4.44 2.73
N LEU A 362 -32.03 -5.43 3.15
CA LEU A 362 -31.03 -5.26 4.21
C LEU A 362 -29.84 -4.39 3.75
N LEU A 363 -29.36 -4.56 2.52
CA LEU A 363 -28.32 -3.70 1.95
C LEU A 363 -28.79 -2.24 1.87
N LYS A 364 -30.00 -2.00 1.36
CA LYS A 364 -30.59 -0.65 1.32
C LYS A 364 -30.79 -0.07 2.72
N PHE A 365 -31.27 -0.86 3.68
CA PHE A 365 -31.42 -0.44 5.08
C PHE A 365 -30.08 0.02 5.68
N ALA A 366 -29.00 -0.71 5.42
CA ALA A 366 -27.67 -0.37 5.89
C ALA A 366 -27.13 0.89 5.21
N GLN A 367 -27.25 1.00 3.88
CA GLN A 367 -26.85 2.20 3.12
C GLN A 367 -27.56 3.46 3.65
N THR A 368 -28.87 3.40 3.91
CA THR A 368 -29.66 4.54 4.44
C THR A 368 -29.37 4.87 5.93
N ARG A 369 -28.43 4.18 6.60
CA ARG A 369 -28.16 4.36 8.05
C ARG A 369 -26.68 4.34 8.47
N LEU A 370 -25.77 3.86 7.62
CA LEU A 370 -24.40 3.52 7.98
C LEU A 370 -23.35 3.92 6.91
N ASP A 371 -23.78 4.23 5.69
CA ASP A 371 -22.97 5.04 4.77
C ASP A 371 -23.35 6.51 5.03
N ASP A 372 -22.44 7.33 5.57
CA ASP A 372 -22.65 8.79 5.82
C ASP A 372 -22.69 9.63 4.51
N ASN A 373 -23.02 8.99 3.38
CA ASN A 373 -23.03 9.58 2.04
C ASN A 373 -24.46 9.59 1.48
N ASP A 374 -24.93 10.74 1.01
CA ASP A 374 -26.12 10.88 0.16
C ASP A 374 -25.89 10.31 -1.26
N GLU A 375 -25.37 9.09 -1.38
CA GLU A 375 -25.22 8.35 -2.64
C GLU A 375 -26.39 7.37 -2.84
N VAL A 376 -27.58 7.96 -3.04
CA VAL A 376 -28.72 7.25 -3.61
C VAL A 376 -28.35 6.78 -5.02
N PHE A 377 -28.59 5.51 -5.32
CA PHE A 377 -28.42 4.96 -6.66
C PHE A 377 -29.30 5.69 -7.69
N CYS A 378 -28.69 6.56 -8.51
CA CYS A 378 -28.77 6.48 -9.98
C CYS A 378 -27.91 7.55 -10.69
N THR A 379 -27.02 7.09 -11.57
CA THR A 379 -26.52 7.78 -12.80
C THR A 379 -25.93 9.20 -12.71
N ASN A 380 -24.70 9.34 -13.24
CA ASN A 380 -24.11 10.60 -13.73
C ASN A 380 -23.79 11.70 -12.69
N ASP A 381 -23.05 11.37 -11.62
CA ASP A 381 -22.36 12.40 -10.82
C ASP A 381 -20.83 12.22 -10.76
N GLU A 382 -20.21 12.06 -11.93
CA GLU A 382 -18.78 12.37 -12.16
C GLU A 382 -18.52 13.90 -12.07
N ALA A 383 -19.17 14.62 -11.14
CA ALA A 383 -18.85 16.01 -10.86
C ALA A 383 -17.41 16.07 -10.32
N PRO A 384 -16.44 16.60 -11.09
CA PRO A 384 -15.03 16.46 -10.76
C PRO A 384 -14.74 17.14 -9.43
N ILE A 385 -13.85 16.54 -8.63
CA ILE A 385 -13.51 16.94 -7.24
C ILE A 385 -13.35 18.45 -7.02
N ASN A 386 -12.88 19.19 -8.04
CA ASN A 386 -12.81 20.66 -8.11
C ASN A 386 -14.14 21.42 -7.94
N LYS A 387 -15.29 20.73 -8.01
CA LYS A 387 -16.63 21.26 -7.73
C LYS A 387 -17.16 20.86 -6.35
N LYS A 388 -16.70 19.73 -5.79
CA LYS A 388 -17.15 19.20 -4.49
C LYS A 388 -16.30 19.71 -3.32
N LEU A 389 -15.01 20.01 -3.54
CA LEU A 389 -14.10 20.53 -2.51
C LEU A 389 -13.70 22.00 -2.76
N PRO A 390 -13.71 22.87 -1.73
CA PRO A 390 -13.12 24.20 -1.79
C PRO A 390 -11.59 24.12 -1.90
N LYS A 391 -10.98 25.18 -2.46
CA LYS A 391 -9.53 25.24 -2.73
C LYS A 391 -8.67 25.02 -1.49
N GLU A 392 -9.14 25.43 -0.31
CA GLU A 392 -8.46 25.31 0.98
C GLU A 392 -8.29 23.84 1.38
N LEU A 393 -9.29 22.99 1.12
CA LEU A 393 -9.21 21.55 1.38
C LEU A 393 -8.36 20.84 0.31
N LEU A 394 -8.40 21.28 -0.95
CA LEU A 394 -7.52 20.76 -2.00
C LEU A 394 -6.05 21.08 -1.72
N LEU A 395 -5.73 22.30 -1.28
CA LEU A 395 -4.39 22.66 -0.79
C LEU A 395 -4.01 21.84 0.46
N ARG A 396 -4.94 21.60 1.39
CA ARG A 396 -4.66 20.76 2.56
C ARG A 396 -4.35 19.31 2.17
N ILE A 397 -5.04 18.74 1.18
CA ILE A 397 -4.73 17.41 0.62
C ILE A 397 -3.34 17.45 -0.05
N PHE A 398 -3.07 18.45 -0.89
CA PHE A 398 -1.79 18.59 -1.59
C PHE A 398 -0.61 18.78 -0.63
N SER A 399 -0.81 19.37 0.55
CA SER A 399 0.23 19.54 1.57
C SER A 399 0.73 18.23 2.22
N TYR A 400 0.08 17.09 1.93
CA TYR A 400 0.55 15.74 2.30
C TYR A 400 1.20 14.96 1.14
N LEU A 401 1.20 15.50 -0.08
CA LEU A 401 1.76 14.84 -1.25
C LEU A 401 3.27 15.12 -1.38
N ASP A 402 4.02 14.13 -1.86
CA ASP A 402 5.42 14.30 -2.19
C ASP A 402 5.61 15.11 -3.49
N VAL A 403 6.83 15.60 -3.74
CA VAL A 403 7.12 16.45 -4.91
C VAL A 403 6.99 15.71 -6.25
N VAL A 404 7.13 14.37 -6.33
CA VAL A 404 6.80 13.60 -7.55
C VAL A 404 5.30 13.66 -7.79
N THR A 405 4.50 13.37 -6.76
CA THR A 405 3.03 13.32 -6.90
C THR A 405 2.44 14.72 -7.10
N LEU A 406 2.96 15.77 -6.47
CA LEU A 406 2.59 17.16 -6.77
C LEU A 406 2.88 17.52 -8.24
N CYS A 407 4.05 17.14 -8.78
CA CYS A 407 4.37 17.33 -10.19
C CYS A 407 3.44 16.54 -11.14
N ARG A 408 2.92 15.38 -10.72
CA ARG A 408 1.88 14.62 -11.46
C ARG A 408 0.51 15.30 -11.36
N CYS A 409 0.09 15.72 -10.15
CA CYS A 409 -1.14 16.48 -9.93
C CYS A 409 -1.18 17.76 -10.77
N ALA A 410 -0.05 18.46 -10.90
CA ALA A 410 0.08 19.66 -11.73
C ALA A 410 -0.21 19.44 -13.23
N GLN A 411 -0.23 18.18 -13.71
CA GLN A 411 -0.52 17.82 -15.10
C GLN A 411 -2.00 17.42 -15.32
N VAL A 412 -2.78 17.21 -14.25
CA VAL A 412 -4.17 16.69 -14.33
C VAL A 412 -5.17 17.71 -14.90
N SER A 413 -5.05 18.98 -14.52
CA SER A 413 -5.96 20.04 -15.01
C SER A 413 -5.38 21.44 -14.78
N LYS A 414 -5.93 22.47 -15.42
CA LYS A 414 -5.54 23.89 -15.17
C LYS A 414 -5.75 24.31 -13.71
N ALA A 415 -6.79 23.82 -13.06
CA ALA A 415 -7.04 24.08 -11.63
C ALA A 415 -6.01 23.39 -10.75
N TRP A 416 -5.73 22.11 -11.01
CA TRP A 416 -4.71 21.36 -10.26
C TRP A 416 -3.29 21.86 -10.52
N ASN A 417 -3.01 22.39 -11.71
CA ASN A 417 -1.74 23.05 -12.01
C ASN A 417 -1.50 24.27 -11.12
N ILE A 418 -2.52 25.13 -10.94
CA ILE A 418 -2.43 26.29 -10.05
C ILE A 418 -2.26 25.85 -8.59
N LEU A 419 -3.08 24.90 -8.13
CA LEU A 419 -3.06 24.45 -6.73
C LEU A 419 -1.79 23.66 -6.37
N ALA A 420 -1.33 22.75 -7.23
CA ALA A 420 -0.10 21.98 -6.97
C ALA A 420 1.16 22.84 -7.06
N LEU A 421 1.13 23.96 -7.78
CA LEU A 421 2.21 24.94 -7.85
C LEU A 421 2.04 26.12 -6.87
N ASP A 422 1.06 26.06 -5.96
CA ASP A 422 0.90 27.04 -4.88
C ASP A 422 2.00 26.87 -3.82
N GLY A 423 2.68 27.97 -3.47
CA GLY A 423 3.85 27.97 -2.59
C GLY A 423 3.63 27.34 -1.21
N SER A 424 2.39 27.28 -0.71
CA SER A 424 2.06 26.62 0.56
C SER A 424 2.31 25.10 0.56
N ASN A 425 2.32 24.46 -0.60
CA ASN A 425 2.68 23.03 -0.76
C ASN A 425 4.20 22.79 -0.81
N TRP A 426 5.00 23.83 -1.05
CA TRP A 426 6.45 23.74 -1.26
C TRP A 426 7.26 24.23 -0.04
N GLN A 427 6.68 24.13 1.16
CA GLN A 427 7.34 24.54 2.40
C GLN A 427 8.53 23.63 2.77
N LYS A 428 8.51 22.36 2.35
CA LYS A 428 9.55 21.37 2.58
C LYS A 428 9.91 20.68 1.27
N ILE A 429 11.20 20.66 0.91
CA ILE A 429 11.70 20.06 -0.33
C ILE A 429 12.98 19.28 -0.03
N ASP A 430 13.04 18.01 -0.43
CA ASP A 430 14.29 17.23 -0.47
C ASP A 430 14.50 16.67 -1.87
N LEU A 431 15.42 17.29 -2.62
CA LEU A 431 15.62 16.97 -4.03
C LEU A 431 16.50 15.74 -4.27
N PHE A 432 17.18 15.22 -3.25
CA PHE A 432 18.09 14.08 -3.40
C PHE A 432 17.38 12.79 -3.82
N ASN A 433 16.07 12.68 -3.52
CA ASN A 433 15.21 11.55 -3.92
C ASN A 433 14.83 11.57 -5.42
N PHE A 434 15.25 12.58 -6.18
CA PHE A 434 14.85 12.81 -7.58
C PHE A 434 16.01 12.59 -8.55
N GLN A 435 17.16 13.22 -8.29
CA GLN A 435 18.38 13.11 -9.08
C GLN A 435 19.59 13.25 -8.15
N THR A 436 20.65 12.47 -8.39
CA THR A 436 21.85 12.46 -7.55
C THR A 436 22.73 13.69 -7.71
N ASP A 437 22.63 14.41 -8.83
CA ASP A 437 23.18 15.75 -9.01
C ASP A 437 22.19 16.63 -9.79
N ILE A 438 22.17 17.92 -9.49
CA ILE A 438 21.15 18.88 -9.92
C ILE A 438 21.82 20.20 -10.34
N GLU A 439 21.43 20.72 -11.51
CA GLU A 439 21.89 22.01 -11.98
C GLU A 439 21.40 23.16 -11.08
N GLY A 440 22.29 24.11 -10.76
CA GLY A 440 21.93 25.32 -10.00
C GLY A 440 20.74 26.12 -10.54
N ARG A 441 20.46 26.03 -11.86
CA ARG A 441 19.28 26.65 -12.49
C ARG A 441 17.95 26.11 -11.94
N VAL A 442 17.91 24.86 -11.50
CA VAL A 442 16.73 24.26 -10.83
C VAL A 442 16.51 24.93 -9.47
N VAL A 443 17.58 25.10 -8.69
CA VAL A 443 17.55 25.79 -7.38
C VAL A 443 17.12 27.25 -7.54
N GLU A 444 17.61 27.96 -8.56
CA GLU A 444 17.14 29.32 -8.90
C GLU A 444 15.65 29.38 -9.23
N ASN A 445 15.14 28.39 -9.97
CA ASN A 445 13.73 28.34 -10.34
C ASN A 445 12.85 28.05 -9.10
N ILE A 446 13.27 27.11 -8.26
CA ILE A 446 12.62 26.81 -6.97
C ILE A 446 12.59 28.07 -6.10
N SER A 447 13.72 28.78 -5.95
CA SER A 447 13.76 29.98 -5.10
C SER A 447 12.83 31.09 -5.62
N LYS A 448 12.79 31.32 -6.94
CA LYS A 448 11.90 32.31 -7.57
C LYS A 448 10.41 31.94 -7.53
N ARG A 449 10.07 30.66 -7.32
CA ARG A 449 8.69 30.14 -7.29
C ARG A 449 8.15 29.97 -5.87
N CYS A 450 8.94 29.41 -4.97
CA CYS A 450 8.55 29.17 -3.57
C CYS A 450 8.77 30.42 -2.70
N GLY A 451 9.81 31.22 -3.00
CA GLY A 451 10.09 32.49 -2.33
C GLY A 451 10.08 32.38 -0.80
N GLY A 452 9.30 33.26 -0.15
CA GLY A 452 9.15 33.31 1.30
C GLY A 452 8.29 32.21 1.94
N PHE A 453 7.78 31.22 1.18
CA PHE A 453 7.09 30.06 1.76
C PHE A 453 8.03 28.89 2.08
N LEU A 454 9.20 28.82 1.45
CA LEU A 454 10.13 27.71 1.64
C LEU A 454 10.80 27.78 3.02
N ARG A 455 10.52 26.78 3.87
CA ARG A 455 11.06 26.64 5.23
C ARG A 455 12.19 25.61 5.33
N GLN A 456 12.11 24.52 4.56
CA GLN A 456 13.08 23.41 4.66
C GLN A 456 13.53 22.97 3.27
N LEU A 457 14.85 22.99 2.99
CA LEU A 457 15.43 22.54 1.72
C LEU A 457 16.63 21.60 1.95
N SER A 458 16.64 20.49 1.22
CA SER A 458 17.78 19.58 1.12
C SER A 458 18.25 19.43 -0.33
N LEU A 459 19.54 19.72 -0.53
CA LEU A 459 20.33 19.62 -1.76
C LEU A 459 21.53 18.67 -1.55
N ARG A 460 21.40 17.69 -0.64
CA ARG A 460 22.46 16.72 -0.34
C ARG A 460 23.01 16.09 -1.63
N GLY A 461 24.33 15.92 -1.71
CA GLY A 461 25.02 15.28 -2.82
C GLY A 461 25.07 16.08 -4.14
N CYS A 462 24.44 17.26 -4.23
CA CYS A 462 24.34 18.01 -5.48
C CYS A 462 25.67 18.71 -5.82
N LEU A 463 26.57 17.98 -6.49
CA LEU A 463 27.89 18.43 -6.95
C LEU A 463 27.85 19.61 -7.93
N SER A 464 26.72 19.92 -8.56
CA SER A 464 26.55 20.98 -9.57
C SER A 464 25.77 22.20 -9.10
N VAL A 465 25.41 22.25 -7.82
CA VAL A 465 24.98 23.47 -7.14
C VAL A 465 26.21 24.28 -6.73
N GLY A 466 26.20 25.59 -7.01
CA GLY A 466 27.31 26.49 -6.68
C GLY A 466 26.84 27.91 -6.32
N ASP A 467 27.81 28.80 -6.13
CA ASP A 467 27.59 30.11 -5.48
C ASP A 467 26.54 31.00 -6.17
N ALA A 468 26.45 30.95 -7.51
CA ALA A 468 25.48 31.76 -8.25
C ALA A 468 24.03 31.36 -7.91
N SER A 469 23.73 30.06 -7.91
CA SER A 469 22.43 29.53 -7.52
C SER A 469 22.12 29.76 -6.05
N MET A 470 23.11 29.62 -5.15
CA MET A 470 22.91 29.85 -3.72
C MET A 470 22.71 31.34 -3.37
N LYS A 471 23.35 32.25 -4.11
CA LYS A 471 23.13 33.69 -4.00
C LYS A 471 21.70 34.07 -4.41
N THR A 472 21.21 33.54 -5.53
CA THR A 472 19.82 33.74 -5.96
C THR A 472 18.83 33.08 -4.99
N PHE A 473 19.17 31.92 -4.43
CA PHE A 473 18.38 31.28 -3.37
C PHE A 473 18.20 32.18 -2.15
N ALA A 474 19.30 32.63 -1.54
CA ALA A 474 19.29 33.48 -0.35
C ALA A 474 18.54 34.81 -0.54
N GLN A 475 18.56 35.37 -1.74
CA GLN A 475 17.83 36.60 -2.07
C GLN A 475 16.29 36.42 -2.06
N ASN A 476 15.78 35.24 -2.39
CA ASN A 476 14.34 34.97 -2.51
C ASN A 476 13.74 34.25 -1.28
N CYS A 477 14.50 33.36 -0.64
CA CYS A 477 14.02 32.46 0.41
C CYS A 477 14.39 32.92 1.83
N LYS A 478 14.02 34.16 2.18
CA LYS A 478 14.38 34.82 3.46
C LYS A 478 13.80 34.16 4.73
N ASN A 479 12.88 33.21 4.58
CA ASN A 479 12.17 32.52 5.67
C ASN A 479 12.61 31.05 5.84
N ILE A 480 13.80 30.69 5.33
CA ILE A 480 14.35 29.34 5.47
C ILE A 480 14.76 29.05 6.92
N GLU A 481 14.27 27.93 7.46
CA GLU A 481 14.49 27.44 8.83
C GLU A 481 15.52 26.29 8.87
N SER A 482 15.55 25.48 7.81
CA SER A 482 16.45 24.33 7.68
C SER A 482 17.04 24.23 6.28
N LEU A 483 18.36 24.18 6.17
CA LEU A 483 19.09 24.08 4.90
C LEU A 483 20.17 22.97 4.97
N ASN A 484 20.14 22.05 4.01
CA ASN A 484 21.11 20.96 3.91
C ASN A 484 21.82 20.97 2.55
N LEU A 485 23.13 21.20 2.57
CA LEU A 485 24.06 21.31 1.44
C LEU A 485 25.19 20.26 1.53
N ASN A 486 24.98 19.19 2.31
CA ASN A 486 25.93 18.11 2.56
C ASN A 486 26.53 17.55 1.24
N GLY A 487 27.83 17.74 1.02
CA GLY A 487 28.55 17.28 -0.17
C GLY A 487 28.49 18.22 -1.39
N CYS A 488 27.99 19.45 -1.28
CA CYS A 488 27.99 20.43 -2.38
C CYS A 488 29.36 21.10 -2.59
N THR A 489 30.33 20.34 -3.13
CA THR A 489 31.75 20.74 -3.24
C THR A 489 32.06 21.96 -4.10
N LYS A 490 31.12 22.44 -4.94
CA LYS A 490 31.27 23.68 -5.74
C LYS A 490 30.80 24.96 -5.02
N ILE A 491 30.45 24.87 -3.74
CA ILE A 491 30.06 26.02 -2.90
C ILE A 491 31.30 26.58 -2.18
N THR A 492 31.52 27.89 -2.29
CA THR A 492 32.66 28.62 -1.69
C THR A 492 32.17 29.85 -0.92
N ASP A 493 32.99 30.44 -0.04
CA ASP A 493 32.62 31.62 0.78
C ASP A 493 31.97 32.80 0.01
N ARG A 494 32.18 32.86 -1.30
CA ARG A 494 31.65 33.88 -2.21
C ARG A 494 30.11 33.97 -2.22
N TRP A 495 29.37 32.90 -1.93
CA TRP A 495 27.90 33.00 -1.87
C TRP A 495 27.43 33.85 -0.68
N ALA A 496 28.11 33.75 0.46
CA ALA A 496 27.83 34.56 1.65
C ALA A 496 28.38 35.99 1.50
N VAL A 497 29.63 36.13 1.06
CA VAL A 497 30.33 37.43 1.00
C VAL A 497 29.73 38.39 -0.04
N GLN A 498 29.09 37.91 -1.12
CA GLN A 498 28.54 38.77 -2.17
C GLN A 498 27.13 39.35 -1.91
N VAL A 499 26.56 39.17 -0.73
CA VAL A 499 25.29 39.83 -0.36
C VAL A 499 25.51 41.34 -0.09
N ASP A 500 26.66 41.70 0.49
CA ASP A 500 26.97 43.04 1.03
C ASP A 500 27.54 44.06 0.00
N ARG A 501 27.08 44.03 -1.26
CA ARG A 501 27.56 44.99 -2.28
C ARG A 501 26.45 45.71 -3.06
N ARG A 502 25.74 46.60 -2.35
CA ARG A 502 25.04 47.77 -2.92
C ARG A 502 25.70 49.09 -2.47
N ARG A 503 26.91 49.39 -2.97
CA ARG A 503 27.39 50.78 -3.02
C ARG A 503 27.08 51.40 -4.38
N PRO A 504 26.65 52.68 -4.45
CA PRO A 504 26.55 53.44 -5.70
C PRO A 504 27.94 53.80 -6.28
N PRO A 505 28.03 54.23 -7.55
CA PRO A 505 29.29 54.55 -8.24
C PRO A 505 30.02 55.79 -7.69
N PRO A 506 31.30 56.01 -8.04
CA PRO A 506 32.20 56.87 -7.27
C PRO A 506 32.11 58.36 -7.59
N SER A 507 31.80 59.18 -6.58
CA SER A 507 32.18 60.59 -6.50
C SER A 507 32.25 61.06 -5.03
N LEU A 508 33.05 62.09 -4.76
CA LEU A 508 33.38 62.69 -3.46
C LEU A 508 34.06 61.81 -2.38
N TYR A 509 35.36 62.05 -2.22
CA TYR A 509 36.12 61.90 -0.98
C TYR A 509 35.79 63.04 -0.01
N LEU A 510 35.58 62.79 1.29
CA LEU A 510 36.43 63.29 2.39
C LEU A 510 36.00 62.78 3.80
N LEU A 511 36.93 62.87 4.76
CA LEU A 511 36.79 62.83 6.23
C LEU A 511 36.02 61.67 6.91
N LEU A 512 36.72 60.54 7.06
CA LEU A 512 37.22 59.98 8.33
C LEU A 512 36.37 59.99 9.64
N LEU A 513 36.43 58.82 10.30
CA LEU A 513 36.35 58.50 11.76
C LEU A 513 34.99 58.16 12.42
N THR A 514 35.08 57.29 13.43
CA THR A 514 34.01 56.80 14.33
C THR A 514 32.89 55.91 13.74
N ALA A 515 33.23 55.03 12.79
CA ALA A 515 32.29 54.06 12.20
C ALA A 515 31.87 52.87 13.12
N ALA A 516 31.58 53.12 14.40
CA ALA A 516 31.08 52.13 15.36
C ALA A 516 29.55 51.86 15.24
N HIS A 517 28.96 52.12 14.06
CA HIS A 517 27.50 52.19 13.87
C HIS A 517 26.98 51.55 12.56
N PHE A 518 27.83 50.90 11.76
CA PHE A 518 27.45 50.31 10.48
C PHE A 518 27.37 48.77 10.44
N LEU A 519 27.70 48.07 11.53
CA LEU A 519 27.69 46.59 11.62
C LEU A 519 26.29 46.02 11.94
N HIS A 520 25.23 46.48 11.28
CA HIS A 520 23.85 46.12 11.66
C HIS A 520 22.86 45.85 10.50
N HIS A 521 23.35 45.61 9.28
CA HIS A 521 22.50 45.27 8.12
C HIS A 521 23.06 44.13 7.24
N SER A 522 23.38 42.99 7.88
CA SER A 522 23.44 41.72 7.17
C SER A 522 22.01 41.28 6.82
N GLU A 523 21.57 41.44 5.56
CA GLU A 523 20.27 40.94 5.06
C GLU A 523 20.27 39.40 4.94
N GLY A 524 20.43 38.70 6.07
CA GLY A 524 20.60 37.26 6.16
C GLY A 524 19.30 36.47 6.38
N CYS A 525 19.43 35.14 6.43
CA CYS A 525 18.34 34.23 6.76
C CYS A 525 18.13 34.18 8.28
N HIS A 526 17.57 35.24 8.86
CA HIS A 526 17.46 35.43 10.31
C HIS A 526 16.66 34.32 11.06
N HIS A 527 15.85 33.55 10.33
CA HIS A 527 15.05 32.44 10.86
C HIS A 527 15.74 31.06 10.73
N LEU A 528 16.99 31.00 10.26
CA LEU A 528 17.71 29.73 10.05
C LEU A 528 18.10 29.10 11.40
N GLU A 529 17.41 28.02 11.76
CA GLU A 529 17.67 27.23 12.96
C GLU A 529 18.62 26.06 12.70
N ASN A 530 18.59 25.46 11.49
CA ASN A 530 19.30 24.23 11.18
C ASN A 530 20.11 24.36 9.88
N LEU A 531 21.43 24.14 9.94
CA LEU A 531 22.31 24.18 8.77
C LEU A 531 23.24 22.96 8.71
N ASN A 532 23.29 22.31 7.55
CA ASN A 532 24.29 21.29 7.24
C ASN A 532 25.08 21.68 6.00
N ILE A 533 26.40 21.87 6.17
CA ILE A 533 27.38 22.19 5.13
C ILE A 533 28.59 21.25 5.23
N SER A 534 28.35 20.00 5.64
CA SER A 534 29.40 18.96 5.76
C SER A 534 29.96 18.60 4.38
N TRP A 535 31.26 18.32 4.29
CA TRP A 535 32.00 18.02 3.04
C TRP A 535 31.93 19.16 2.01
N CYS A 536 31.85 20.40 2.48
CA CYS A 536 31.98 21.61 1.68
C CYS A 536 33.41 22.18 1.85
N ASP A 537 34.40 21.44 1.36
CA ASP A 537 35.84 21.63 1.60
C ASP A 537 36.43 22.94 1.04
N GLN A 538 35.59 23.85 0.51
CA GLN A 538 35.95 25.17 0.00
C GLN A 538 35.34 26.31 0.84
N ILE A 539 34.80 25.99 2.03
CA ILE A 539 34.34 26.96 3.03
C ILE A 539 35.48 27.22 4.03
N THR A 540 35.75 28.50 4.32
CA THR A 540 36.75 28.95 5.29
C THR A 540 36.12 29.74 6.44
N LYS A 541 36.94 30.19 7.40
CA LYS A 541 36.47 31.01 8.53
C LYS A 541 35.75 32.29 8.12
N ASP A 542 36.12 32.90 6.99
CA ASP A 542 35.48 34.13 6.50
C ASP A 542 34.03 33.86 6.06
N GLY A 543 33.77 32.70 5.44
CA GLY A 543 32.42 32.25 5.10
C GLY A 543 31.59 31.89 6.33
N ILE A 544 32.21 31.23 7.32
CA ILE A 544 31.56 30.96 8.61
C ILE A 544 31.22 32.28 9.33
N GLU A 545 32.13 33.25 9.41
CA GLU A 545 31.84 34.56 10.04
C GLU A 545 30.68 35.27 9.34
N ALA A 546 30.70 35.35 8.01
CA ALA A 546 29.61 35.97 7.25
C ALA A 546 28.26 35.30 7.50
N LEU A 547 28.24 33.98 7.67
CA LEU A 547 27.03 33.19 7.91
C LEU A 547 26.48 33.40 9.33
N VAL A 548 27.31 33.23 10.37
CA VAL A 548 26.84 33.30 11.77
C VAL A 548 26.40 34.70 12.17
N ARG A 549 27.04 35.75 11.61
CA ARG A 549 26.58 37.14 11.79
C ARG A 549 25.15 37.36 11.29
N GLY A 550 24.71 36.63 10.26
CA GLY A 550 23.36 36.72 9.70
C GLY A 550 22.30 35.85 10.39
N CYS A 551 22.72 34.80 11.10
CA CYS A 551 21.85 33.72 11.60
C CYS A 551 21.95 33.55 13.14
N PRO A 552 21.48 34.53 13.94
CA PRO A 552 21.65 34.51 15.39
C PRO A 552 20.83 33.42 16.11
N GLY A 553 19.75 32.93 15.49
CA GLY A 553 18.87 31.88 16.02
C GLY A 553 19.30 30.45 15.73
N LEU A 554 20.53 30.22 15.26
CA LEU A 554 21.00 28.90 14.83
C LEU A 554 21.10 27.92 16.00
N GLN A 555 20.35 26.82 15.91
CA GLN A 555 20.26 25.75 16.91
C GLN A 555 21.09 24.50 16.53
N ALA A 556 21.24 24.19 15.24
CA ALA A 556 22.02 23.04 14.78
C ALA A 556 22.96 23.39 13.60
N LEU A 557 24.23 23.00 13.72
CA LEU A 557 25.27 23.28 12.73
C LEU A 557 26.15 22.04 12.45
N PHE A 558 26.07 21.50 11.24
CA PHE A 558 26.85 20.32 10.82
C PHE A 558 27.93 20.72 9.80
N LEU A 559 29.19 20.55 10.20
CA LEU A 559 30.43 20.97 9.51
C LEU A 559 31.35 19.78 9.17
N ARG A 560 30.87 18.53 9.34
CA ARG A 560 31.67 17.30 9.19
C ARG A 560 32.50 17.31 7.91
N GLY A 561 33.80 17.04 8.01
CA GLY A 561 34.72 16.90 6.90
C GLY A 561 35.26 18.21 6.32
N CYS A 562 34.80 19.38 6.80
CA CYS A 562 35.32 20.67 6.33
C CYS A 562 36.72 20.94 6.90
N THR A 563 37.75 20.43 6.19
CA THR A 563 39.17 20.45 6.61
C THR A 563 39.85 21.83 6.53
N GLN A 564 39.19 22.83 5.95
CA GLN A 564 39.67 24.21 5.83
C GLN A 564 39.23 25.14 6.98
N LEU A 565 38.61 24.59 8.02
CA LEU A 565 38.12 25.33 9.19
C LEU A 565 39.12 25.27 10.35
N ASP A 566 39.59 26.43 10.78
CA ASP A 566 40.49 26.60 11.92
C ASP A 566 39.74 27.03 13.20
N ASP A 567 40.48 27.22 14.29
CA ASP A 567 39.94 27.62 15.59
C ASP A 567 39.27 29.01 15.59
N ASP A 568 39.60 29.88 14.64
CA ASP A 568 38.94 31.19 14.52
C ASP A 568 37.49 31.04 14.05
N ALA A 569 37.18 30.06 13.19
CA ALA A 569 35.80 29.75 12.81
C ALA A 569 34.90 29.48 14.04
N LEU A 570 35.43 28.77 15.05
CA LEU A 570 34.72 28.55 16.32
C LEU A 570 34.61 29.82 17.18
N LYS A 571 35.59 30.73 17.14
CA LYS A 571 35.50 32.06 17.80
C LYS A 571 34.39 32.93 17.17
N HIS A 572 34.14 32.81 15.87
CA HIS A 572 33.02 33.50 15.22
C HIS A 572 31.66 32.88 15.62
N ILE A 573 31.54 31.56 15.68
CA ILE A 573 30.33 30.86 16.15
C ILE A 573 30.02 31.23 17.62
N GLN A 574 31.04 31.14 18.50
CA GLN A 574 30.98 31.52 19.92
C GLN A 574 30.33 32.90 20.16
N LYS A 575 30.67 33.86 19.29
CA LYS A 575 30.29 35.27 19.42
C LYS A 575 28.88 35.57 18.89
N HIS A 576 28.35 34.76 17.97
CA HIS A 576 27.15 35.08 17.21
C HIS A 576 26.00 34.06 17.33
N CYS A 577 26.24 32.82 17.79
CA CYS A 577 25.22 31.76 17.91
C CYS A 577 25.09 31.23 19.36
N PRO A 578 24.54 32.01 20.31
CA PRO A 578 24.40 31.60 21.72
C PRO A 578 23.30 30.54 21.95
N GLU A 579 22.37 30.37 21.00
CA GLU A 579 21.27 29.41 21.06
C GLU A 579 21.65 27.99 20.57
N LEU A 580 22.91 27.77 20.19
CA LEU A 580 23.35 26.51 19.57
C LEU A 580 23.17 25.30 20.51
N LEU A 581 22.42 24.31 20.05
CA LEU A 581 22.08 23.06 20.74
C LEU A 581 22.87 21.87 20.19
N THR A 582 23.17 21.85 18.90
CA THR A 582 23.84 20.75 18.20
C THR A 582 24.97 21.25 17.33
N ILE A 583 26.16 20.69 17.47
CA ILE A 583 27.27 20.93 16.53
C ILE A 583 27.99 19.63 16.17
N ASN A 584 28.29 19.45 14.88
CA ASN A 584 29.11 18.33 14.41
C ASN A 584 30.33 18.86 13.66
N LEU A 585 31.51 18.57 14.20
CA LEU A 585 32.83 18.98 13.75
C LEU A 585 33.68 17.77 13.29
N GLN A 586 33.04 16.63 13.01
CA GLN A 586 33.74 15.37 12.70
C GLN A 586 34.76 15.55 11.56
N SER A 587 36.01 15.18 11.79
CA SER A 587 37.13 15.30 10.84
C SER A 587 37.47 16.74 10.41
N CYS A 588 37.17 17.75 11.25
CA CYS A 588 37.71 19.10 11.10
C CYS A 588 39.12 19.24 11.72
N THR A 589 39.85 20.28 11.34
CA THR A 589 41.25 20.56 11.72
C THR A 589 41.37 21.47 12.96
N ILE A 590 40.47 21.25 13.93
CA ILE A 590 40.23 22.08 15.11
C ILE A 590 41.06 21.61 16.32
N SER A 591 41.49 22.53 17.18
CA SER A 591 42.25 22.27 18.40
C SER A 591 41.47 22.60 19.68
N ASP A 592 42.11 22.40 20.83
CA ASP A 592 41.58 22.83 22.12
C ASP A 592 41.25 24.33 22.19
N GLU A 593 41.98 25.22 21.49
CA GLU A 593 41.73 26.66 21.58
C GLU A 593 40.33 27.02 21.02
N GLY A 594 39.98 26.48 19.85
CA GLY A 594 38.69 26.71 19.22
C GLY A 594 37.55 26.11 20.03
N LEU A 595 37.72 24.87 20.53
CA LEU A 595 36.67 24.19 21.28
C LEU A 595 36.46 24.80 22.68
N VAL A 596 37.53 25.18 23.39
CA VAL A 596 37.43 25.96 24.64
C VAL A 596 36.76 27.32 24.40
N SER A 597 37.00 27.96 23.25
CA SER A 597 36.29 29.19 22.86
C SER A 597 34.78 28.93 22.70
N LEU A 598 34.40 27.94 21.88
CA LEU A 598 33.00 27.57 21.63
C LEU A 598 32.22 27.31 22.92
N CYS A 599 32.82 26.57 23.86
CA CYS A 599 32.23 26.25 25.17
C CYS A 599 31.87 27.51 25.98
N ARG A 600 32.66 28.59 25.88
CA ARG A 600 32.43 29.87 26.59
C ARG A 600 31.31 30.72 25.99
N GLY A 601 30.76 30.35 24.83
CA GLY A 601 29.58 30.99 24.23
C GLY A 601 28.34 30.10 24.32
N CYS A 602 28.44 28.88 23.80
CA CYS A 602 27.31 27.99 23.54
C CYS A 602 26.93 27.14 24.77
N HIS A 603 26.60 27.80 25.88
CA HIS A 603 26.19 27.17 27.15
C HIS A 603 24.93 26.28 27.05
N LYS A 604 24.17 26.39 25.94
CA LYS A 604 22.96 25.62 25.67
C LYS A 604 23.20 24.29 24.94
N LEU A 605 24.45 23.99 24.57
CA LEU A 605 24.83 22.81 23.78
C LEU A 605 24.36 21.50 24.44
N GLN A 606 23.76 20.62 23.64
CA GLN A 606 23.21 19.32 24.00
C GLN A 606 23.88 18.17 23.24
N ILE A 607 24.30 18.40 22.00
CA ILE A 607 24.94 17.38 21.14
C ILE A 607 26.22 17.97 20.56
N LEU A 608 27.34 17.29 20.80
CA LEU A 608 28.65 17.62 20.23
C LEU A 608 29.25 16.37 19.58
N CYS A 609 29.69 16.51 18.33
CA CYS A 609 30.55 15.52 17.68
C CYS A 609 31.87 16.17 17.27
N VAL A 610 32.99 15.59 17.72
CA VAL A 610 34.37 15.99 17.42
C VAL A 610 35.21 14.83 16.87
N SER A 611 34.55 13.73 16.53
CA SER A 611 35.17 12.49 16.04
C SER A 611 36.20 12.73 14.92
N GLY A 612 37.42 12.23 15.07
CA GLY A 612 38.50 12.35 14.10
C GLY A 612 39.27 13.68 14.14
N CYS A 613 38.94 14.59 15.06
CA CYS A 613 39.76 15.76 15.35
C CYS A 613 40.95 15.32 16.24
N SER A 614 42.12 15.09 15.63
CA SER A 614 43.30 14.57 16.33
C SER A 614 44.00 15.58 17.24
N SER A 615 43.69 16.88 17.14
CA SER A 615 44.36 17.97 17.88
C SER A 615 43.65 18.38 19.18
N ILE A 616 42.74 17.53 19.69
CA ILE A 616 41.93 17.78 20.89
C ILE A 616 42.44 16.94 22.05
N THR A 617 42.57 17.55 23.24
CA THR A 617 43.05 16.91 24.47
C THR A 617 42.05 17.07 25.63
N ASP A 618 42.41 16.57 26.82
CA ASP A 618 41.61 16.72 28.05
C ASP A 618 41.29 18.17 28.44
N ALA A 619 42.01 19.15 27.88
CA ALA A 619 41.71 20.58 28.06
C ALA A 619 40.32 20.97 27.52
N SER A 620 39.93 20.45 26.34
CA SER A 620 38.59 20.67 25.79
C SER A 620 37.48 20.05 26.63
N LEU A 621 37.70 18.84 27.13
CA LEU A 621 36.73 18.12 27.96
C LEU A 621 36.51 18.84 29.29
N THR A 622 37.59 19.39 29.86
CA THR A 622 37.55 20.26 31.03
C THR A 622 36.71 21.51 30.76
N ALA A 623 36.83 22.14 29.59
CA ALA A 623 36.00 23.28 29.21
C ALA A 623 34.53 22.89 28.98
N LEU A 624 34.25 21.75 28.34
CA LEU A 624 32.89 21.24 28.14
C LEU A 624 32.17 20.99 29.49
N GLY A 625 32.80 20.24 30.39
CA GLY A 625 32.24 19.92 31.70
C GLY A 625 32.05 21.12 32.63
N LEU A 626 32.75 22.24 32.39
CA LEU A 626 32.62 23.47 33.16
C LEU A 626 31.60 24.47 32.58
N ASN A 627 31.40 24.50 31.25
CA ASN A 627 30.62 25.56 30.58
C ASN A 627 29.36 25.07 29.83
N CYS A 628 29.24 23.77 29.54
CA CYS A 628 28.12 23.19 28.79
C CYS A 628 27.26 22.22 29.63
N PRO A 629 26.61 22.65 30.73
CA PRO A 629 25.89 21.80 31.68
C PRO A 629 24.59 21.18 31.13
N ARG A 630 24.34 21.28 29.82
CA ARG A 630 23.19 20.69 29.11
C ARG A 630 23.60 19.60 28.12
N LEU A 631 24.90 19.28 28.02
CA LEU A 631 25.43 18.27 27.10
C LEU A 631 24.85 16.89 27.43
N LYS A 632 24.29 16.23 26.42
CA LYS A 632 23.65 14.90 26.50
C LYS A 632 24.40 13.85 25.71
N ILE A 633 24.97 14.24 24.57
CA ILE A 633 25.65 13.36 23.61
C ILE A 633 27.00 14.00 23.27
N LEU A 634 28.08 13.23 23.45
CA LEU A 634 29.43 13.57 23.06
C LEU A 634 30.02 12.43 22.22
N GLU A 635 30.09 12.62 20.91
CA GLU A 635 30.80 11.73 19.98
C GLU A 635 32.25 12.23 19.86
N ALA A 636 33.22 11.48 20.38
CA ALA A 636 34.64 11.86 20.42
C ALA A 636 35.55 10.85 19.69
N ALA A 637 35.03 10.22 18.64
CA ALA A 637 35.59 8.99 18.12
C ALA A 637 36.91 9.16 17.38
N ARG A 638 37.92 8.34 17.69
CA ARG A 638 39.30 8.40 17.17
C ARG A 638 40.11 9.64 17.59
N CYS A 639 39.74 10.32 18.68
CA CYS A 639 40.51 11.43 19.25
C CYS A 639 41.63 10.90 20.17
N SER A 640 42.79 10.56 19.59
CA SER A 640 43.90 9.82 20.23
C SER A 640 44.62 10.48 21.42
N HIS A 641 44.22 11.69 21.83
CA HIS A 641 44.85 12.46 22.92
C HIS A 641 43.88 12.79 24.08
N LEU A 642 42.68 12.21 24.06
CA LEU A 642 41.71 12.25 25.17
C LEU A 642 41.94 11.07 26.12
N THR A 643 41.97 11.29 27.45
CA THR A 643 42.32 10.25 28.45
C THR A 643 41.28 10.11 29.57
N ASP A 644 41.31 8.99 30.30
CA ASP A 644 40.44 8.74 31.47
C ASP A 644 40.45 9.90 32.50
N ALA A 645 41.50 10.73 32.56
CA ALA A 645 41.54 11.93 33.40
C ALA A 645 40.54 13.02 32.93
N GLY A 646 40.49 13.31 31.63
CA GLY A 646 39.52 14.25 31.04
C GLY A 646 38.07 13.73 31.15
N PHE A 647 37.87 12.42 30.94
CA PHE A 647 36.56 11.78 31.12
C PHE A 647 36.09 11.80 32.59
N THR A 648 37.01 11.74 33.55
CA THR A 648 36.69 11.87 34.98
C THR A 648 36.20 13.28 35.35
N ILE A 649 36.67 14.32 34.65
CA ILE A 649 36.18 15.70 34.84
C ILE A 649 34.76 15.82 34.27
N LEU A 650 34.53 15.31 33.05
CA LEU A 650 33.20 15.22 32.44
C LEU A 650 32.23 14.39 33.28
N ALA A 651 32.67 13.29 33.92
CA ALA A 651 31.82 12.43 34.75
C ALA A 651 31.13 13.15 35.94
N ARG A 652 31.56 14.37 36.32
CA ARG A 652 30.85 15.22 37.29
C ARG A 652 29.71 16.05 36.67
N SER A 653 29.57 16.05 35.34
CA SER A 653 28.62 16.86 34.55
C SER A 653 28.14 16.19 33.22
N LEU A 654 28.12 14.84 33.14
CA LEU A 654 27.69 13.96 32.02
C LEU A 654 28.81 13.46 31.05
N SER A 655 28.56 12.33 30.38
CA SER A 655 29.56 11.27 30.09
C SER A 655 29.95 11.06 28.61
N HIS A 656 30.99 10.21 28.44
CA HIS A 656 31.49 9.49 27.23
C HIS A 656 32.85 9.92 26.65
N CYS A 657 33.66 8.91 26.26
CA CYS A 657 35.09 8.96 25.88
C CYS A 657 35.52 7.63 25.20
N GLU A 658 36.75 7.55 24.67
CA GLU A 658 37.30 6.37 23.95
C GLU A 658 38.68 5.86 24.41
N LEU A 659 39.28 6.40 25.48
CA LEU A 659 40.41 5.75 26.18
C LEU A 659 39.97 4.92 27.40
N ILE A 660 38.67 4.61 27.43
CA ILE A 660 38.01 3.87 28.50
C ILE A 660 38.66 2.51 28.68
N THR A 661 39.41 2.41 29.77
CA THR A 661 39.76 1.14 30.40
C THR A 661 38.54 0.60 31.17
N ASP A 662 38.56 -0.67 31.60
CA ASP A 662 37.51 -1.21 32.47
C ASP A 662 37.34 -0.37 33.77
N ASP A 663 38.39 0.35 34.19
CA ASP A 663 38.36 1.28 35.33
C ASP A 663 37.56 2.56 35.03
N GLY A 664 37.60 3.06 33.79
CA GLY A 664 36.74 4.16 33.33
C GLY A 664 35.25 3.81 33.43
N ILE A 665 34.87 2.59 33.01
CA ILE A 665 33.51 2.07 33.23
C ILE A 665 33.23 1.83 34.71
N ARG A 666 34.20 1.36 35.51
CA ARG A 666 34.04 1.21 36.96
C ARG A 666 33.69 2.54 37.64
N HIS A 667 34.25 3.66 37.18
CA HIS A 667 33.89 4.98 37.68
C HIS A 667 32.55 5.49 37.12
N LEU A 668 32.26 5.29 35.83
CA LEU A 668 30.98 5.67 35.21
C LEU A 668 29.78 4.93 35.85
N SER A 669 29.86 3.61 35.95
CA SER A 669 28.80 2.75 36.47
C SER A 669 28.50 2.97 37.96
N ASN A 670 29.50 3.34 38.76
CA ASN A 670 29.32 3.66 40.18
C ASN A 670 28.93 5.13 40.43
N SER A 671 28.83 5.97 39.39
CA SER A 671 28.36 7.36 39.50
C SER A 671 26.84 7.46 39.66
N THR A 672 26.34 8.61 40.11
CA THR A 672 24.89 8.86 40.22
C THR A 672 24.18 8.91 38.85
N CYS A 673 24.84 9.41 37.80
CA CYS A 673 24.26 9.37 36.45
C CYS A 673 24.29 7.97 35.84
N GLY A 674 25.31 7.15 36.13
CA GLY A 674 25.38 5.74 35.74
C GLY A 674 24.19 4.92 36.22
N HIS A 675 23.88 5.01 37.52
CA HIS A 675 22.76 4.28 38.12
C HIS A 675 21.39 4.72 37.59
N GLU A 676 21.14 6.03 37.44
CA GLU A 676 19.79 6.59 37.24
C GLU A 676 19.46 7.08 35.81
N ARG A 677 20.47 7.41 34.99
CA ARG A 677 20.24 8.19 33.74
C ARG A 677 20.92 7.63 32.49
N LEU A 678 21.80 6.65 32.62
CA LEU A 678 22.59 6.12 31.51
C LEU A 678 21.77 5.13 30.67
N GLN A 679 21.16 5.62 29.58
CA GLN A 679 20.32 4.82 28.67
C GLN A 679 21.08 4.21 27.50
N VAL A 680 22.13 4.86 27.00
CA VAL A 680 22.89 4.43 25.82
C VAL A 680 24.38 4.50 26.12
N VAL A 681 25.12 3.46 25.73
CA VAL A 681 26.57 3.36 25.90
C VAL A 681 27.19 2.85 24.60
N GLU A 682 27.93 3.71 23.91
CA GLU A 682 28.67 3.38 22.68
C GLU A 682 30.17 3.34 23.02
N LEU A 683 30.83 2.23 22.68
CA LEU A 683 32.23 1.93 23.06
C LEU A 683 32.99 1.26 21.90
N ASP A 684 32.62 1.59 20.66
CA ASP A 684 33.14 0.93 19.48
C ASP A 684 34.64 1.16 19.28
N ASN A 685 35.33 0.18 18.69
CA ASN A 685 36.76 0.20 18.38
C ASN A 685 37.66 0.43 19.62
N CYS A 686 37.18 0.19 20.85
CA CYS A 686 37.94 0.34 22.08
C CYS A 686 38.71 -0.96 22.41
N PRO A 687 40.03 -1.08 22.09
CA PRO A 687 40.73 -2.36 22.15
C PRO A 687 41.10 -2.82 23.57
N LEU A 688 40.93 -1.96 24.58
CA LEU A 688 41.29 -2.20 25.99
C LEU A 688 40.11 -2.67 26.86
N ILE A 689 38.90 -2.73 26.31
CA ILE A 689 37.67 -3.07 27.04
C ILE A 689 37.48 -4.59 27.05
N THR A 690 37.22 -5.16 28.23
CA THR A 690 37.07 -6.61 28.43
C THR A 690 35.67 -6.99 28.91
N ASP A 691 35.44 -8.29 29.18
CA ASP A 691 34.21 -8.76 29.85
C ASP A 691 33.98 -8.09 31.24
N VAL A 692 35.00 -7.49 31.87
CA VAL A 692 34.88 -6.80 33.16
C VAL A 692 34.02 -5.54 33.06
N THR A 693 34.13 -4.77 31.98
CA THR A 693 33.22 -3.65 31.66
C THR A 693 31.75 -4.10 31.66
N LEU A 694 31.44 -5.29 31.13
CA LEU A 694 30.08 -5.85 31.12
C LEU A 694 29.62 -6.33 32.51
N GLU A 695 30.53 -6.47 33.47
CA GLU A 695 30.18 -6.74 34.86
C GLU A 695 29.93 -5.44 35.64
N HIS A 696 30.64 -4.36 35.31
CA HIS A 696 30.40 -3.02 35.86
C HIS A 696 29.12 -2.37 35.33
N LEU A 697 28.81 -2.47 34.03
CA LEU A 697 27.57 -1.93 33.43
C LEU A 697 26.27 -2.55 34.01
N LYS A 698 26.35 -3.65 34.78
CA LYS A 698 25.19 -4.22 35.51
C LYS A 698 24.61 -3.25 36.56
N ASN A 699 25.38 -2.27 37.03
CA ASN A 699 24.96 -1.27 38.01
C ASN A 699 24.12 -0.14 37.37
N CYS A 700 24.12 -0.02 36.03
CA CYS A 700 23.36 0.97 35.30
C CYS A 700 21.93 0.44 35.08
N HIS A 701 20.95 0.94 35.85
CA HIS A 701 19.63 0.31 35.93
C HIS A 701 18.71 0.64 34.74
N ASN A 702 18.90 1.81 34.14
CA ASN A 702 18.07 2.31 33.03
C ASN A 702 18.77 2.15 31.65
N LEU A 703 19.71 1.22 31.53
CA LEU A 703 20.51 1.01 30.32
C LEU A 703 19.72 0.23 29.25
N GLU A 704 19.43 0.90 28.13
CA GLU A 704 18.57 0.40 27.04
C GLU A 704 19.36 -0.12 25.83
N ARG A 705 20.52 0.49 25.52
CA ARG A 705 21.37 0.15 24.37
C ARG A 705 22.85 0.14 24.75
N ILE A 706 23.59 -0.85 24.24
CA ILE A 706 25.06 -0.92 24.30
C ILE A 706 25.57 -1.25 22.90
N GLU A 707 26.57 -0.53 22.40
CA GLU A 707 27.27 -0.79 21.13
C GLU A 707 28.77 -1.03 21.40
N LEU A 708 29.31 -2.12 20.84
CA LEU A 708 30.64 -2.69 21.14
C LEU A 708 31.33 -3.23 19.85
N TYR A 709 31.14 -2.59 18.71
CA TYR A 709 31.73 -3.05 17.45
C TYR A 709 33.27 -3.01 17.53
N ASP A 710 33.95 -4.03 16.98
CA ASP A 710 35.41 -4.25 17.05
C ASP A 710 36.05 -4.21 18.47
N CYS A 711 35.28 -4.48 19.54
CA CYS A 711 35.82 -4.69 20.89
C CYS A 711 36.44 -6.09 21.04
N GLN A 712 37.65 -6.29 20.50
CA GLN A 712 38.26 -7.62 20.32
C GLN A 712 38.52 -8.42 21.62
N GLN A 713 38.56 -7.78 22.80
CA GLN A 713 38.71 -8.45 24.09
C GLN A 713 37.38 -8.77 24.82
N VAL A 714 36.23 -8.40 24.24
CA VAL A 714 34.90 -8.75 24.78
C VAL A 714 34.44 -10.10 24.21
N THR A 715 33.98 -11.01 25.08
CA THR A 715 33.65 -12.38 24.68
C THR A 715 32.15 -12.60 24.47
N ARG A 716 31.81 -13.60 23.64
CA ARG A 716 30.43 -14.12 23.52
C ARG A 716 29.86 -14.65 24.85
N ALA A 717 30.70 -14.89 25.88
CA ALA A 717 30.26 -15.30 27.21
C ALA A 717 29.86 -14.08 28.08
N GLY A 718 30.65 -13.01 28.11
CA GLY A 718 30.29 -11.76 28.77
C GLY A 718 29.00 -11.15 28.21
N ILE A 719 28.88 -11.09 26.88
CA ILE A 719 27.67 -10.63 26.18
C ILE A 719 26.43 -11.42 26.64
N LYS A 720 26.53 -12.75 26.77
CA LYS A 720 25.40 -13.58 27.26
C LYS A 720 25.01 -13.28 28.72
N ARG A 721 25.94 -12.83 29.58
CA ARG A 721 25.64 -12.50 30.99
C ARG A 721 24.83 -11.21 31.14
N ILE A 722 25.08 -10.20 30.29
CA ILE A 722 24.39 -8.89 30.36
C ILE A 722 23.07 -8.85 29.57
N ARG A 723 22.95 -9.64 28.50
CA ARG A 723 21.77 -9.70 27.61
C ARG A 723 20.45 -10.15 28.28
N VAL A 724 20.48 -10.55 29.55
CA VAL A 724 19.27 -10.85 30.35
C VAL A 724 18.52 -9.57 30.78
N ARG A 725 19.15 -8.40 30.73
CA ARG A 725 18.55 -7.10 31.13
C ARG A 725 18.31 -6.09 30.00
N VAL A 726 19.04 -6.16 28.89
CA VAL A 726 19.18 -5.05 27.93
C VAL A 726 18.90 -5.51 26.50
N CYS A 727 18.25 -4.67 25.69
CA CYS A 727 18.05 -4.90 24.26
C CYS A 727 19.34 -4.61 23.47
N TRP A 728 19.63 -5.43 22.45
CA TRP A 728 20.85 -5.31 21.66
C TRP A 728 20.54 -4.89 20.23
N ALA A 729 21.27 -3.88 19.75
CA ALA A 729 21.40 -3.60 18.32
C ALA A 729 22.12 -4.79 17.61
N ALA A 730 21.97 -4.89 16.30
CA ALA A 730 22.35 -6.09 15.56
C ALA A 730 23.88 -6.28 15.48
N CYS A 731 24.37 -7.39 16.02
CA CYS A 731 25.80 -7.74 15.95
C CYS A 731 26.21 -8.09 14.51
N SER A 732 26.83 -7.14 13.81
CA SER A 732 27.44 -7.29 12.49
C SER A 732 28.74 -8.10 12.56
N LEU A 733 28.62 -9.40 12.90
CA LEU A 733 29.72 -10.35 13.05
C LEU A 733 30.35 -10.80 11.71
N TRP A 734 30.47 -9.87 10.76
CA TRP A 734 31.17 -10.04 9.48
C TRP A 734 32.68 -10.04 9.70
N GLY A 735 33.22 -11.22 10.05
CA GLY A 735 34.65 -11.43 10.18
C GLY A 735 35.04 -12.81 10.72
N ALA A 736 34.17 -13.45 11.52
CA ALA A 736 34.51 -14.71 12.20
C ALA A 736 33.31 -15.68 12.34
N LEU A 737 32.86 -16.23 11.20
CA LEU A 737 32.44 -17.63 10.95
C LEU A 737 31.60 -17.72 9.66
N GLY A 738 31.71 -18.85 8.94
CA GLY A 738 30.91 -19.14 7.74
C GLY A 738 29.50 -19.67 8.05
N PRO A 739 28.65 -19.88 7.03
CA PRO A 739 27.23 -20.21 7.20
C PRO A 739 26.96 -21.68 7.56
N LEU A 740 25.93 -21.88 8.37
CA LEU A 740 25.11 -23.09 8.55
C LEU A 740 23.66 -22.65 8.80
#